data_AF-A0A8H7XJ70-F1
#
_entry.id   AF-A0A8H7XJ70-F1
#
_cell.length_a   1.000
_cell.length_b   1.000
_cell.length_c   1.000
_cell.angle_alpha   90.00
_cell.angle_beta   90.00
_cell.angle_gamma   90.00
#
_symmetry.space_group_name_H-M   'P 1'
#
loop_
_entity.id
_entity.type
_entity.pdbx_description
1 polymer ?
#
loop_
_entity_poly.entity_id
_entity_poly.type
_entity_poly.pdbx_seq_one_letter_code
_entity_poly.pdbx_strand_id
1 'polypeptide(L)'
;MDSEFKFIRCSVESFMNIYLPFVPNDNETQYFVQQLLQDTSTGSRAGNASHSSDVATRPVLSVLTGNETTFAFRDYPLQSKRGRQSNSKITVFRGWEKIAQTIGNIEYPGERKRNKFSYVNVPNKRIASSNRGYNNKIDAAFVAACDTHKPLQTTDIAVVVGHKVAASHNRQNALHAVSANVQIMNEDVRRMFIFGITAERHNVTLWYHDRSHSAASYPFNLSTNPKLFIQVLIAFLFATEEELGYDSMVKLKPDRNYTFKIPSLPGSDKFRFFRTVEGLSLYHSNGITGRMTRVYKVVEVRESGEAFGDPLVLKDVWLDSSAKTEKEIQNAIFTDIEQFWDSPDEPLELKSFKEAHKKLVRDGSYKQYFLQIVLDYSGQKTKVRVEIGTEVRGFFDAEQDLALDAPVTGTKSQESQSLNDQTFVNTHRIVSQPPALPAIPSEQKRQYRILFKEICRPSGRLETLGEVVNVLSQTLIPLQLLFCAGWVHRDISSGNILAFKKDFESQGPWLAKLSDLEYATKFPVPQGSACAANTKTGTPYFMPLEVMLSTYLFSSDYDDTITAKEHRPPSPVFEENTLEIHEFQLLAESIANLERKAFETATAEPPTGVAHNLQHDLESLWWILLWNVCCRLDPEQSTPSLQNFGKAIFLNEIRPTDARIHCITKATFGESMTVSAPKSIYSFVASLFFLRKNLYSEYVDRGREGAYNDVGSYAKIHNTFFYVFKLLNIQATEALDSGAGDGRDLHWSELRLLVKNHSNKATDGSIVGEPERKRPRSNEDYVDGRAVESAGRPKPKQPRKK
;
A
#
# COMPACT_ATOMS: atom_id res chain seq x y z
N MET A 1 13.28 -4.55 -7.43
CA MET A 1 12.88 -3.20 -7.88
C MET A 1 12.59 -3.34 -9.34
N ASP A 2 11.37 -2.99 -9.77
CA ASP A 2 10.98 -3.03 -11.18
C ASP A 2 11.78 -2.06 -12.04
N SER A 3 11.83 -2.36 -13.34
CA SER A 3 12.38 -1.55 -14.43
C SER A 3 11.69 -0.18 -14.61
N GLU A 4 10.59 0.05 -13.88
CA GLU A 4 9.72 1.22 -14.02
C GLU A 4 10.09 2.42 -13.13
N PHE A 5 11.08 2.29 -12.24
CA PHE A 5 11.48 3.42 -11.39
C PHE A 5 12.17 4.52 -12.22
N LYS A 6 11.45 5.62 -12.41
CA LYS A 6 11.98 6.86 -12.98
C LYS A 6 12.83 7.58 -11.95
N PHE A 7 14.13 7.68 -12.20
CA PHE A 7 15.04 8.52 -11.44
C PHE A 7 15.36 9.79 -12.21
N ILE A 8 15.44 10.91 -11.51
CA ILE A 8 15.98 12.15 -12.06
C ILE A 8 17.48 12.15 -11.85
N ARG A 9 18.26 12.15 -12.94
CA ARG A 9 19.70 12.36 -12.88
C ARG A 9 20.01 13.83 -13.15
N CYS A 10 20.76 14.47 -12.26
CA CYS A 10 21.10 15.89 -12.38
C CYS A 10 22.56 16.16 -11.99
N SER A 11 23.07 17.36 -12.32
CA SER A 11 24.41 17.79 -11.88
C SER A 11 24.50 17.84 -10.36
N VAL A 12 25.72 17.77 -9.82
CA VAL A 12 25.93 17.87 -8.37
C VAL A 12 25.46 19.23 -7.84
N GLU A 13 25.72 20.30 -8.59
CA GLU A 13 25.28 21.66 -8.23
C GLU A 13 23.75 21.77 -8.17
N SER A 14 23.03 21.31 -9.20
CA SER A 14 21.56 21.30 -9.19
C SER A 14 21.02 20.44 -8.05
N PHE A 15 21.65 19.29 -7.77
CA PHE A 15 21.26 18.43 -6.66
C PHE A 15 21.45 19.15 -5.32
N MET A 16 22.59 19.80 -5.12
CA MET A 16 22.90 20.52 -3.88
C MET A 16 21.91 21.66 -3.65
N ASN A 17 21.61 22.46 -4.67
CA ASN A 17 20.73 23.62 -4.53
C ASN A 17 19.26 23.24 -4.28
N ILE A 18 18.79 22.12 -4.84
CA ILE A 18 17.36 21.74 -4.77
C ILE A 18 17.11 20.76 -3.63
N TYR A 19 17.94 19.73 -3.48
CA TYR A 19 17.64 18.60 -2.60
C TYR A 19 18.35 18.62 -1.27
N LEU A 20 19.61 19.04 -1.21
CA LEU A 20 20.39 19.05 0.05
C LEU A 20 19.67 19.88 1.13
N PRO A 21 19.82 19.54 2.43
CA PRO A 21 19.21 20.31 3.52
C PRO A 21 19.42 21.83 3.40
N PHE A 22 20.66 22.21 3.13
CA PHE A 22 21.10 23.56 2.76
C PHE A 22 22.49 23.46 2.11
N VAL A 23 22.93 24.51 1.43
CA VAL A 23 24.29 24.61 0.88
C VAL A 23 25.07 25.66 1.68
N PRO A 24 26.16 25.28 2.38
CA PRO A 24 27.02 26.26 3.04
C PRO A 24 27.61 27.23 2.02
N ASN A 25 27.58 28.52 2.31
CA ASN A 25 28.19 29.51 1.44
C ASN A 25 29.72 29.38 1.45
N ASP A 26 30.39 30.12 0.55
CA ASP A 26 31.84 30.00 0.40
C ASP A 26 32.63 30.42 1.65
N ASN A 27 32.19 31.45 2.37
CA ASN A 27 32.84 31.91 3.60
C ASN A 27 32.69 30.87 4.73
N GLU A 28 31.50 30.31 4.89
CA GLU A 28 31.26 29.21 5.84
C GLU A 28 32.11 28.00 5.49
N THR A 29 32.14 27.60 4.22
CA THR A 29 32.94 26.46 3.75
C THR A 29 34.43 26.69 4.00
N GLN A 30 34.94 27.89 3.72
CA GLN A 30 36.33 28.27 3.97
C GLN A 30 36.67 28.23 5.47
N TYR A 31 35.78 28.72 6.33
CA TYR A 31 35.96 28.64 7.78
C TYR A 31 36.15 27.18 8.24
N PHE A 32 35.30 26.25 7.80
CA PHE A 32 35.48 24.83 8.12
C PHE A 32 36.81 24.27 7.56
N VAL A 33 37.18 24.60 6.32
CA VAL A 33 38.45 24.16 5.72
C VAL A 33 39.65 24.64 6.53
N GLN A 34 39.65 25.91 6.97
CA GLN A 34 40.70 26.47 7.82
C GLN A 34 40.85 25.71 9.13
N GLN A 35 39.74 25.41 9.82
CA GLN A 35 39.76 24.63 11.06
C GLN A 35 40.25 23.18 10.82
N LEU A 36 39.87 22.57 9.70
CA LEU A 36 40.27 21.19 9.37
C LEU A 36 41.74 21.05 8.94
N LEU A 37 42.40 22.15 8.56
CA LEU A 37 43.83 22.22 8.25
C LEU A 37 44.71 22.39 9.50
N GLN A 38 44.14 22.84 10.62
CA GLN A 38 44.87 23.06 11.88
C GLN A 38 45.18 21.74 12.61
N ASP A 39 46.42 21.59 13.07
CA ASP A 39 46.79 20.54 14.01
C ASP A 39 46.28 20.92 15.40
N THR A 40 45.53 20.04 16.07
CA THR A 40 44.99 20.32 17.41
C THR A 40 45.97 19.86 18.48
N SER A 41 46.50 20.78 19.28
CA SER A 41 47.18 20.49 20.54
C SER A 41 46.13 20.38 21.64
N THR A 42 45.85 19.17 22.13
CA THR A 42 44.98 19.03 23.30
C THR A 42 45.73 19.52 24.53
N GLY A 43 45.39 20.72 25.02
CA GLY A 43 45.89 21.26 26.27
C GLY A 43 45.00 22.34 26.87
N SER A 44 44.11 21.98 27.78
CA SER A 44 43.94 22.62 29.10
C SER A 44 42.68 22.12 29.81
N ARG A 45 42.87 21.29 30.85
CA ARG A 45 41.99 21.30 32.02
C ARG A 45 42.87 21.70 33.20
N ALA A 46 42.69 22.92 33.68
CA ALA A 46 43.28 23.41 34.92
C ALA A 46 42.78 22.58 36.10
N GLY A 47 43.70 22.14 36.97
CA GLY A 47 43.39 21.40 38.19
C GLY A 47 44.63 20.71 38.77
N ASN A 48 45.32 21.42 39.65
CA ASN A 48 46.53 21.07 40.41
C ASN A 48 46.72 19.60 40.83
N ALA A 49 47.95 19.10 40.65
CA ALA A 49 48.88 18.61 41.68
C ALA A 49 49.66 17.33 41.30
N SER A 50 50.99 17.52 41.19
CA SER A 50 52.12 16.62 41.50
C SER A 50 52.17 15.16 41.01
N HIS A 51 53.27 14.90 40.28
CA HIS A 51 54.08 13.67 40.15
C HIS A 51 53.98 12.81 38.87
N SER A 52 55.05 12.96 38.07
CA SER A 52 55.75 12.00 37.20
C SER A 52 54.94 11.03 36.32
N SER A 53 54.89 11.33 35.03
CA SER A 53 55.56 10.56 33.96
C SER A 53 55.20 11.17 32.62
N ASP A 54 56.22 11.51 31.81
CA ASP A 54 56.08 12.04 30.46
C ASP A 54 55.38 11.02 29.55
N VAL A 55 54.05 11.11 29.47
CA VAL A 55 53.29 10.58 28.35
C VAL A 55 53.22 11.70 27.33
N ALA A 56 54.15 11.71 26.38
CA ALA A 56 54.10 12.61 25.23
C ALA A 56 52.75 12.43 24.51
N THR A 57 51.83 13.36 24.73
CA THR A 57 50.57 13.45 24.00
C THR A 57 50.91 13.71 22.54
N ARG A 58 50.79 12.68 21.70
CA ARG A 58 50.98 12.82 20.25
C ARG A 58 50.00 13.88 19.73
N PRO A 59 50.45 14.87 18.94
CA PRO A 59 49.56 15.85 18.34
C PRO A 59 48.52 15.16 17.47
N VAL A 60 47.26 15.58 17.58
CA VAL A 60 46.19 15.10 16.70
C VAL A 60 46.37 15.80 15.36
N LEU A 61 46.93 15.08 14.40
CA LEU A 61 47.16 15.56 13.05
C LEU A 61 45.87 16.03 12.39
N SER A 62 45.97 17.15 11.67
CA SER A 62 44.89 17.74 10.91
C SER A 62 44.29 16.76 9.90
N VAL A 63 42.98 16.89 9.68
CA VAL A 63 42.21 16.00 8.80
C VAL A 63 42.52 16.28 7.33
N LEU A 64 42.84 17.54 7.01
CA LEU A 64 43.26 17.97 5.69
C LEU A 64 44.79 18.15 5.61
N THR A 65 45.34 18.01 4.41
CA THR A 65 46.70 18.44 4.06
C THR A 65 46.65 19.43 2.92
N GLY A 66 47.65 20.31 2.83
CA GLY A 66 47.73 21.34 1.80
C GLY A 66 47.47 22.73 2.38
N ASN A 67 46.76 23.57 1.63
CA ASN A 67 46.40 24.94 2.01
C ASN A 67 44.91 25.22 1.70
N GLU A 68 44.43 26.41 2.02
CA GLU A 68 43.01 26.78 1.91
C GLU A 68 42.44 26.70 0.49
N THR A 69 43.27 26.81 -0.54
CA THR A 69 42.84 26.76 -1.95
C THR A 69 43.07 25.39 -2.59
N THR A 70 44.04 24.64 -2.09
CA THR A 70 44.45 23.33 -2.59
C THR A 70 44.68 22.39 -1.42
N PHE A 71 43.65 21.60 -1.11
CA PHE A 71 43.67 20.67 0.01
C PHE A 71 43.18 19.27 -0.40
N ALA A 72 43.58 18.28 0.39
CA ALA A 72 43.12 16.89 0.27
C ALA A 72 42.93 16.28 1.66
N PHE A 73 42.16 15.21 1.77
CA PHE A 73 42.01 14.46 3.02
C PHE A 73 43.29 13.68 3.31
N ARG A 74 43.93 13.94 4.46
CA ARG A 74 45.24 13.39 4.84
C ARG A 74 45.29 11.86 4.75
N ASP A 75 44.26 11.22 5.28
CA ASP A 75 44.16 9.77 5.39
C ASP A 75 43.31 9.16 4.26
N TYR A 76 43.16 9.84 3.10
CA TYR A 76 42.35 9.34 2.00
C TYR A 76 42.93 9.68 0.60
N PRO A 77 43.00 8.71 -0.33
CA PRO A 77 42.63 7.31 -0.14
C PRO A 77 43.69 6.52 0.63
N LEU A 78 43.27 5.59 1.48
CA LEU A 78 44.19 4.69 2.19
C LEU A 78 44.93 3.80 1.19
N GLN A 79 46.14 4.20 0.80
CA GLN A 79 47.06 3.31 0.10
C GLN A 79 47.64 2.31 1.09
N SER A 80 47.55 1.01 0.78
CA SER A 80 48.13 -0.02 1.64
C SER A 80 49.65 0.17 1.68
N LYS A 81 50.19 0.47 2.86
CA LYS A 81 51.63 0.37 3.09
C LYS A 81 52.02 -1.10 2.92
N ARG A 82 52.79 -1.39 1.88
CA ARG A 82 53.57 -2.61 1.60
C ARG A 82 53.12 -3.89 2.35
N GLY A 83 52.51 -4.82 1.62
CA GLY A 83 52.63 -6.25 1.93
C GLY A 83 51.73 -6.80 3.04
N ARG A 84 50.41 -6.66 2.91
CA ARG A 84 49.41 -7.69 3.30
C ARG A 84 48.03 -7.19 2.87
N GLN A 85 47.43 -7.88 1.90
CA GLN A 85 46.11 -7.56 1.38
C GLN A 85 45.05 -7.68 2.48
N SER A 86 44.54 -6.55 2.94
CA SER A 86 43.18 -6.45 3.44
C SER A 86 42.51 -5.28 2.72
N ASN A 87 42.06 -5.55 1.48
CA ASN A 87 41.17 -4.69 0.69
C ASN A 87 39.75 -4.65 1.29
N SER A 88 39.63 -4.64 2.62
CA SER A 88 38.33 -4.64 3.28
C SER A 88 37.69 -3.26 3.14
N LYS A 89 36.37 -3.22 2.89
CA LYS A 89 35.56 -1.99 2.88
C LYS A 89 35.82 -1.13 4.13
N ILE A 90 35.98 -1.79 5.29
CA ILE A 90 36.23 -1.17 6.59
C ILE A 90 37.52 -0.35 6.54
N THR A 91 38.57 -0.86 5.90
CA THR A 91 39.84 -0.15 5.78
C THR A 91 39.65 1.13 4.96
N VAL A 92 39.09 1.06 3.76
CA VAL A 92 39.04 2.19 2.80
C VAL A 92 38.24 3.40 3.30
N PHE A 93 37.10 3.16 3.95
CA PHE A 93 36.17 4.22 4.34
C PHE A 93 36.27 4.61 5.82
N ARG A 94 37.21 4.02 6.59
CA ARG A 94 37.39 4.30 8.02
C ARG A 94 37.58 5.79 8.31
N GLY A 95 38.28 6.50 7.42
CA GLY A 95 38.60 7.92 7.58
C GLY A 95 37.37 8.84 7.60
N TRP A 96 36.25 8.43 6.99
CA TRP A 96 35.06 9.27 6.88
C TRP A 96 34.43 9.60 8.23
N GLU A 97 34.48 8.66 9.18
CA GLU A 97 33.97 8.88 10.53
C GLU A 97 34.80 9.91 11.29
N LYS A 98 36.13 9.86 11.18
CA LYS A 98 37.02 10.90 11.76
C LYS A 98 36.76 12.27 11.12
N ILE A 99 36.60 12.32 9.80
CA ILE A 99 36.29 13.57 9.06
C ILE A 99 34.97 14.16 9.56
N ALA A 100 33.89 13.38 9.54
CA ALA A 100 32.57 13.84 9.95
C ALA A 100 32.52 14.21 11.45
N GLN A 101 33.22 13.47 12.32
CA GLN A 101 33.34 13.80 13.74
C GLN A 101 34.06 15.14 13.94
N THR A 102 35.15 15.38 13.21
CA THR A 102 35.90 16.64 13.32
C THR A 102 35.06 17.82 12.83
N ILE A 103 34.35 17.68 11.70
CA ILE A 103 33.40 18.68 11.21
C ILE A 103 32.30 18.94 12.24
N GLY A 104 31.73 17.88 12.82
CA GLY A 104 30.65 17.99 13.80
C GLY A 104 31.06 18.61 15.14
N ASN A 105 32.36 18.72 15.42
CA ASN A 105 32.90 19.36 16.63
C ASN A 105 33.24 20.84 16.43
N ILE A 106 33.26 21.33 15.18
CA ILE A 106 33.48 22.75 14.87
C ILE A 106 32.19 23.51 15.15
N GLU A 107 32.29 24.66 15.84
CA GLU A 107 31.15 25.56 16.01
C GLU A 107 30.78 26.18 14.66
N TYR A 108 29.50 26.15 14.31
CA TYR A 108 29.06 26.71 13.02
C TYR A 108 29.23 28.23 13.04
N PRO A 109 29.82 28.87 12.01
CA PRO A 109 30.11 30.31 12.00
C PRO A 109 28.88 31.21 11.79
N GLY A 110 27.69 30.75 12.20
CA GLY A 110 26.38 31.39 11.97
C GLY A 110 25.32 30.85 12.93
N GLU A 111 24.04 30.96 12.57
CA GLU A 111 22.94 30.64 13.50
C GLU A 111 22.64 29.13 13.66
N ARG A 112 23.17 28.29 12.76
CA ARG A 112 22.91 26.85 12.77
C ARG A 112 23.62 26.17 13.94
N LYS A 113 22.98 25.12 14.47
CA LYS A 113 23.51 24.32 15.58
C LYS A 113 23.75 22.89 15.15
N ARG A 114 24.73 22.26 15.79
CA ARG A 114 25.01 20.83 15.60
C ARG A 114 23.77 19.99 15.97
N ASN A 115 23.31 19.15 15.06
CA ASN A 115 22.18 18.25 15.32
C ASN A 115 22.60 16.96 16.05
N LYS A 116 21.63 16.12 16.41
CA LYS A 116 21.86 14.88 17.17
C LYS A 116 22.43 13.70 16.36
N PHE A 117 22.48 13.79 15.02
CA PHE A 117 22.86 12.67 14.17
C PHE A 117 24.35 12.67 13.91
N SER A 118 25.04 11.56 14.19
CA SER A 118 26.46 11.40 13.91
C SER A 118 26.67 10.38 12.81
N TYR A 119 27.67 10.62 11.96
CA TYR A 119 28.11 9.62 11.00
C TYR A 119 28.79 8.46 11.74
N VAL A 120 28.35 7.23 11.50
CA VAL A 120 28.94 6.03 12.09
C VAL A 120 29.13 4.96 11.03
N ASN A 121 30.31 4.32 11.01
CA ASN A 121 30.53 3.13 10.20
C ASN A 121 29.88 1.91 10.88
N VAL A 122 28.99 1.24 10.16
CA VAL A 122 28.22 0.08 10.67
C VAL A 122 28.22 -1.04 9.63
N PRO A 123 29.39 -1.62 9.31
CA PRO A 123 29.56 -2.48 8.15
C PRO A 123 28.62 -3.69 8.19
N ASN A 124 27.81 -3.84 7.14
CA ASN A 124 26.81 -4.91 7.00
C ASN A 124 25.80 -5.00 8.17
N LYS A 125 25.54 -3.91 8.88
CA LYS A 125 24.63 -3.92 10.02
C LYS A 125 23.18 -4.01 9.55
N ARG A 126 22.43 -4.93 10.16
CA ARG A 126 21.02 -5.15 9.84
C ARG A 126 20.16 -4.01 10.37
N ILE A 127 19.22 -3.54 9.56
CA ILE A 127 18.14 -2.66 9.98
C ILE A 127 17.02 -3.53 10.58
N ALA A 128 16.62 -3.21 11.82
CA ALA A 128 15.53 -3.87 12.51
C ALA A 128 14.22 -3.71 11.75
N SER A 129 13.40 -4.75 11.75
CA SER A 129 12.04 -4.71 11.22
C SER A 129 11.21 -5.80 11.90
N SER A 130 9.97 -5.47 12.22
CA SER A 130 8.94 -6.44 12.61
C SER A 130 8.33 -7.15 11.40
N ASN A 131 8.55 -6.64 10.18
CA ASN A 131 7.97 -7.17 8.96
C ASN A 131 8.86 -8.27 8.36
N ARG A 132 8.27 -9.42 8.03
CA ARG A 132 8.97 -10.50 7.33
C ARG A 132 9.33 -10.03 5.92
N GLY A 133 10.58 -10.27 5.49
CA GLY A 133 11.09 -9.90 4.17
C GLY A 133 12.12 -8.78 4.18
N TYR A 134 12.12 -7.89 5.18
CA TYR A 134 13.19 -6.90 5.32
C TYR A 134 14.45 -7.53 5.93
N ASN A 135 15.49 -7.60 5.11
CA ASN A 135 16.83 -8.06 5.48
C ASN A 135 17.92 -7.05 5.09
N ASN A 136 17.53 -5.80 4.85
CA ASN A 136 18.44 -4.74 4.41
C ASN A 136 19.60 -4.55 5.40
N LYS A 137 20.78 -4.34 4.82
CA LYS A 137 22.02 -4.05 5.52
C LYS A 137 22.64 -2.80 4.93
N ILE A 138 23.21 -1.98 5.80
CA ILE A 138 23.91 -0.76 5.42
C ILE A 138 25.38 -0.85 5.82
N ASP A 139 26.22 -0.01 5.20
CA ASP A 139 27.66 0.03 5.50
C ASP A 139 28.01 1.18 6.46
N ALA A 140 27.31 2.29 6.37
CA ALA A 140 27.39 3.44 7.27
C ALA A 140 26.05 4.20 7.29
N ALA A 141 25.87 5.11 8.23
CA ALA A 141 24.72 6.01 8.28
C ALA A 141 24.96 7.21 9.18
N PHE A 142 24.12 8.24 9.01
CA PHE A 142 23.94 9.28 10.02
C PHE A 142 22.86 8.83 11.01
N VAL A 143 23.23 8.63 12.27
CA VAL A 143 22.36 8.01 13.29
C VAL A 143 22.31 8.83 14.58
N ALA A 144 21.14 8.90 15.22
CA ALA A 144 20.95 9.63 16.48
C ALA A 144 21.55 8.88 17.69
N ALA A 145 21.44 7.55 17.67
CA ALA A 145 22.01 6.67 18.67
C ALA A 145 22.43 5.35 18.00
N CYS A 146 23.61 4.83 18.36
CA CYS A 146 24.09 3.55 17.83
C CYS A 146 24.62 2.70 18.98
N ASP A 147 23.87 1.64 19.32
CA ASP A 147 24.38 0.53 20.11
C ASP A 147 24.95 -0.51 19.13
N THR A 148 26.26 -0.75 19.17
CA THR A 148 26.94 -1.69 18.26
C THR A 148 26.41 -3.12 18.36
N HIS A 149 25.83 -3.50 19.50
CA HIS A 149 25.34 -4.85 19.76
C HIS A 149 23.88 -5.06 19.36
N LYS A 150 23.13 -3.98 19.05
CA LYS A 150 21.72 -4.06 18.65
C LYS A 150 21.52 -3.72 17.18
N PRO A 151 20.52 -4.33 16.50
CA PRO A 151 20.11 -3.88 15.18
C PRO A 151 19.73 -2.40 15.17
N LEU A 152 20.04 -1.70 14.07
CA LEU A 152 19.67 -0.29 13.93
C LEU A 152 18.18 -0.16 13.67
N GLN A 153 17.49 0.72 14.41
CA GLN A 153 16.09 0.99 14.15
C GLN A 153 15.96 1.97 12.98
N THR A 154 14.94 1.79 12.15
CA THR A 154 14.61 2.73 11.06
C THR A 154 14.42 4.16 11.58
N THR A 155 13.87 4.30 12.79
CA THR A 155 13.62 5.59 13.47
C THR A 155 14.87 6.36 13.87
N ASP A 156 16.04 5.72 13.86
CA ASP A 156 17.28 6.30 14.35
C ASP A 156 18.22 6.73 13.20
N ILE A 157 17.88 6.38 11.94
CA ILE A 157 18.71 6.59 10.74
C ILE A 157 18.20 7.81 9.97
N ALA A 158 19.00 8.88 9.89
CA ALA A 158 18.70 10.09 9.10
C ALA A 158 19.12 9.99 7.62
N VAL A 159 20.30 9.41 7.36
CA VAL A 159 20.86 9.30 6.01
C VAL A 159 21.53 7.93 5.88
N VAL A 160 21.20 7.21 4.81
CA VAL A 160 21.81 5.91 4.50
C VAL A 160 23.11 6.11 3.74
N VAL A 161 24.16 5.37 4.11
CA VAL A 161 25.44 5.40 3.39
C VAL A 161 25.86 3.99 2.96
N GLY A 162 26.04 3.80 1.66
CA GLY A 162 26.48 2.54 1.04
C GLY A 162 27.92 2.63 0.53
N HIS A 163 28.74 1.63 0.83
CA HIS A 163 30.15 1.61 0.44
C HIS A 163 30.52 0.39 -0.40
N LYS A 164 31.22 0.61 -1.52
CA LYS A 164 31.89 -0.46 -2.27
C LYS A 164 33.32 -0.08 -2.64
N VAL A 165 34.22 -1.05 -2.53
CA VAL A 165 35.64 -0.88 -2.89
C VAL A 165 35.85 -0.87 -4.41
N ALA A 166 35.07 -1.67 -5.15
CA ALA A 166 35.15 -1.76 -6.60
C ALA A 166 34.01 -1.00 -7.28
N ALA A 167 34.35 -0.23 -8.32
CA ALA A 167 33.40 0.57 -9.10
C ALA A 167 32.37 -0.29 -9.86
N SER A 168 32.74 -1.51 -10.23
CA SER A 168 31.85 -2.49 -10.87
C SER A 168 30.65 -2.92 -10.01
N HIS A 169 30.62 -2.56 -8.72
CA HIS A 169 29.49 -2.82 -7.83
C HIS A 169 28.60 -1.60 -7.59
N ASN A 170 28.73 -0.53 -8.38
CA ASN A 170 27.92 0.70 -8.26
C ASN A 170 26.40 0.41 -8.22
N ARG A 171 25.91 -0.43 -9.14
CA ARG A 171 24.50 -0.82 -9.23
C ARG A 171 24.03 -1.51 -7.97
N GLN A 172 24.79 -2.50 -7.50
CA GLN A 172 24.44 -3.24 -6.29
C GLN A 172 24.47 -2.33 -5.05
N ASN A 173 25.41 -1.36 -5.00
CA ASN A 173 25.49 -0.40 -3.91
C ASN A 173 24.26 0.51 -3.86
N ALA A 174 23.93 1.10 -5.00
CA ALA A 174 22.73 1.92 -5.17
C ALA A 174 21.46 1.14 -4.83
N LEU A 175 21.32 -0.10 -5.33
CA LEU A 175 20.17 -0.95 -5.03
C LEU A 175 20.01 -1.21 -3.52
N HIS A 176 21.11 -1.52 -2.82
CA HIS A 176 21.08 -1.72 -1.37
C HIS A 176 20.71 -0.44 -0.60
N ALA A 177 21.30 0.70 -0.97
CA ALA A 177 21.02 1.98 -0.32
C ALA A 177 19.56 2.41 -0.54
N VAL A 178 19.06 2.31 -1.77
CA VAL A 178 17.67 2.63 -2.11
C VAL A 178 16.70 1.67 -1.42
N SER A 179 17.02 0.37 -1.34
CA SER A 179 16.19 -0.62 -0.64
C SER A 179 16.10 -0.34 0.87
N ALA A 180 17.20 0.10 1.50
CA ALA A 180 17.19 0.56 2.88
C ALA A 180 16.34 1.83 3.05
N ASN A 181 16.44 2.79 2.10
CA ASN A 181 15.61 3.98 2.10
C ASN A 181 14.10 3.66 1.96
N VAL A 182 13.72 2.70 1.11
CA VAL A 182 12.33 2.20 1.02
C VAL A 182 11.85 1.70 2.37
N GLN A 183 12.65 0.86 3.05
CA GLN A 183 12.28 0.32 4.36
C GLN A 183 12.09 1.44 5.39
N ILE A 184 13.04 2.39 5.49
CA ILE A 184 12.95 3.50 6.45
C ILE A 184 11.73 4.36 6.17
N MET A 185 11.49 4.72 4.91
CA MET A 185 10.31 5.47 4.50
C MET A 185 9.01 4.72 4.83
N ASN A 186 9.00 3.39 4.75
CA ASN A 186 7.81 2.58 5.06
C ASN A 186 7.55 2.41 6.56
N GLU A 187 8.59 2.37 7.40
CA GLU A 187 8.46 2.05 8.82
C GLU A 187 8.53 3.26 9.77
N ASP A 188 9.26 4.32 9.41
CA ASP A 188 9.27 5.57 10.18
C ASP A 188 8.20 6.53 9.64
N VAL A 189 7.13 6.71 10.42
CA VAL A 189 5.98 7.53 10.01
C VAL A 189 6.32 9.01 9.87
N ARG A 190 7.39 9.46 10.53
CA ARG A 190 7.84 10.86 10.48
C ARG A 190 8.49 11.21 9.15
N ARG A 191 8.85 10.25 8.31
CA ARG A 191 9.61 10.49 7.08
C ARG A 191 8.75 11.04 5.95
N MET A 192 8.99 12.29 5.58
CA MET A 192 8.46 12.92 4.37
C MET A 192 9.36 12.66 3.14
N PHE A 193 10.67 12.68 3.37
CA PHE A 193 11.70 12.36 2.40
C PHE A 193 12.93 11.77 3.11
N ILE A 194 13.85 11.18 2.35
CA ILE A 194 15.08 10.60 2.88
C ILE A 194 16.25 10.78 1.91
N PHE A 195 17.45 10.87 2.48
CA PHE A 195 18.70 10.98 1.74
C PHE A 195 19.49 9.67 1.74
N GLY A 196 20.28 9.48 0.69
CA GLY A 196 21.30 8.45 0.62
C GLY A 196 22.62 8.98 0.08
N ILE A 197 23.71 8.33 0.44
CA ILE A 197 25.03 8.53 -0.15
C ILE A 197 25.53 7.15 -0.58
N THR A 198 26.02 7.03 -1.82
CA THR A 198 26.79 5.86 -2.22
C THR A 198 28.19 6.26 -2.60
N ALA A 199 29.17 5.48 -2.15
CA ALA A 199 30.56 5.69 -2.48
C ALA A 199 31.17 4.42 -3.08
N GLU A 200 31.69 4.54 -4.30
CA GLU A 200 32.44 3.52 -5.01
C GLU A 200 33.88 3.99 -5.21
N ARG A 201 34.80 3.45 -4.40
CA ARG A 201 36.18 3.94 -4.35
C ARG A 201 36.21 5.44 -4.06
N HIS A 202 36.52 6.29 -5.05
CA HIS A 202 36.59 7.76 -4.94
C HIS A 202 35.34 8.48 -5.41
N ASN A 203 34.41 7.78 -6.06
CA ASN A 203 33.22 8.39 -6.65
C ASN A 203 32.09 8.38 -5.62
N VAL A 204 31.50 9.54 -5.37
CA VAL A 204 30.40 9.74 -4.44
C VAL A 204 29.18 10.19 -5.21
N THR A 205 28.05 9.51 -4.99
CA THR A 205 26.74 9.85 -5.55
C THR A 205 25.78 10.21 -4.41
N LEU A 206 25.06 11.31 -4.57
CA LEU A 206 24.02 11.75 -3.62
C LEU A 206 22.66 11.30 -4.12
N TRP A 207 21.79 10.91 -3.19
CA TRP A 207 20.45 10.40 -3.44
C TRP A 207 19.43 11.14 -2.59
N TYR A 208 18.29 11.46 -3.19
CA TYR A 208 17.12 12.03 -2.55
C TYR A 208 15.89 11.26 -2.98
N HIS A 209 15.01 10.96 -2.03
CA HIS A 209 13.76 10.27 -2.31
C HIS A 209 12.61 10.87 -1.50
N ASP A 210 11.52 11.19 -2.17
CA ASP A 210 10.25 11.54 -1.54
C ASP A 210 9.08 10.77 -2.17
N ARG A 211 7.85 11.11 -1.81
CA ARG A 211 6.65 10.38 -2.29
C ARG A 211 6.24 10.71 -3.71
N SER A 212 6.81 11.75 -4.32
CA SER A 212 6.60 12.13 -5.71
C SER A 212 7.69 11.59 -6.63
N HIS A 213 8.97 11.69 -6.25
CA HIS A 213 10.06 11.30 -7.13
C HIS A 213 11.33 10.88 -6.37
N SER A 214 12.28 10.34 -7.13
CA SER A 214 13.64 10.06 -6.66
C SER A 214 14.64 10.77 -7.56
N ALA A 215 15.67 11.36 -6.96
CA ALA A 215 16.73 12.08 -7.65
C ALA A 215 18.10 11.57 -7.22
N ALA A 216 19.05 11.63 -8.16
CA ALA A 216 20.45 11.28 -7.91
C ALA A 216 21.38 12.25 -8.63
N SER A 217 22.48 12.64 -7.98
CA SER A 217 23.52 13.48 -8.60
C SER A 217 24.38 12.66 -9.55
N TYR A 218 25.01 13.25 -10.57
CA TYR A 218 26.20 12.66 -11.17
C TYR A 218 27.27 12.39 -10.10
N PRO A 219 28.11 11.34 -10.25
CA PRO A 219 29.11 11.05 -9.25
C PRO A 219 30.20 12.13 -9.30
N PHE A 220 30.64 12.61 -8.15
CA PHE A 220 31.84 13.45 -8.06
C PHE A 220 32.99 12.67 -7.42
N ASN A 221 34.21 13.01 -7.83
CA ASN A 221 35.41 12.37 -7.31
C ASN A 221 35.89 13.10 -6.04
N LEU A 222 35.89 12.39 -4.92
CA LEU A 222 36.27 12.91 -3.61
C LEU A 222 37.72 13.41 -3.54
N SER A 223 38.63 12.77 -4.28
CA SER A 223 40.05 13.12 -4.28
C SER A 223 40.32 14.42 -5.04
N THR A 224 39.55 14.69 -6.10
CA THR A 224 39.70 15.92 -6.90
C THR A 224 38.79 17.04 -6.42
N ASN A 225 37.69 16.73 -5.73
CA ASN A 225 36.72 17.71 -5.23
C ASN A 225 36.38 17.49 -3.74
N PRO A 226 37.37 17.56 -2.82
CA PRO A 226 37.13 17.36 -1.39
C PRO A 226 36.20 18.42 -0.78
N LYS A 227 36.19 19.64 -1.33
CA LYS A 227 35.30 20.74 -0.91
C LYS A 227 33.82 20.32 -0.94
N LEU A 228 33.38 19.64 -2.01
CA LEU A 228 31.98 19.19 -2.15
C LEU A 228 31.58 18.23 -1.04
N PHE A 229 32.47 17.31 -0.66
CA PHE A 229 32.18 16.37 0.42
C PHE A 229 32.12 17.05 1.78
N ILE A 230 32.98 18.04 2.04
CA ILE A 230 32.90 18.87 3.25
C ILE A 230 31.54 19.58 3.32
N GLN A 231 31.10 20.20 2.22
CA GLN A 231 29.79 20.87 2.15
C GLN A 231 28.63 19.89 2.42
N VAL A 232 28.67 18.69 1.85
CA VAL A 232 27.67 17.64 2.09
C VAL A 232 27.63 17.21 3.56
N LEU A 233 28.80 17.02 4.19
CA LEU A 233 28.87 16.65 5.61
C LEU A 233 28.36 17.78 6.51
N ILE A 234 28.73 19.03 6.24
CA ILE A 234 28.20 20.20 6.97
C ILE A 234 26.68 20.24 6.84
N ALA A 235 26.15 20.08 5.62
CA ALA A 235 24.72 20.11 5.38
C ALA A 235 23.96 19.07 6.23
N PHE A 236 24.46 17.83 6.33
CA PHE A 236 23.79 16.81 7.13
C PHE A 236 24.01 16.94 8.64
N LEU A 237 25.16 17.45 9.10
CA LEU A 237 25.49 17.56 10.53
C LEU A 237 24.85 18.79 11.21
N PHE A 238 24.50 19.81 10.43
CA PHE A 238 23.93 21.09 10.93
C PHE A 238 22.52 21.37 10.40
N ALA A 239 21.89 20.38 9.75
CA ALA A 239 20.48 20.45 9.36
C ALA A 239 19.55 20.27 10.57
N THR A 240 18.41 20.95 10.51
CA THR A 240 17.25 20.69 11.36
C THR A 240 16.64 19.31 11.07
N GLU A 241 15.76 18.81 11.94
CA GLU A 241 15.08 17.54 11.67
C GLU A 241 14.16 17.66 10.44
N GLU A 242 13.50 18.80 10.28
CA GLU A 242 12.63 19.10 9.14
C GLU A 242 13.42 19.10 7.82
N GLU A 243 14.60 19.73 7.79
CA GLU A 243 15.48 19.71 6.61
C GLU A 243 16.06 18.31 6.33
N LEU A 244 16.12 17.42 7.33
CA LEU A 244 16.44 15.99 7.19
C LEU A 244 15.22 15.12 6.84
N GLY A 245 14.06 15.72 6.63
CA GLY A 245 12.85 15.04 6.16
C GLY A 245 11.98 14.44 7.26
N TYR A 246 12.14 14.87 8.52
CA TYR A 246 11.21 14.54 9.60
C TYR A 246 10.04 15.52 9.64
N ASP A 247 8.83 15.00 9.76
CA ASP A 247 7.61 15.78 9.93
C ASP A 247 7.47 16.29 11.37
N SER A 248 7.47 17.61 11.54
CA SER A 248 7.30 18.29 12.84
C SER A 248 5.91 18.08 13.45
N MET A 249 4.94 17.65 12.65
CA MET A 249 3.58 17.30 13.07
C MET A 249 3.46 15.87 13.60
N VAL A 250 4.53 15.06 13.59
CA VAL A 250 4.52 13.68 14.09
C VAL A 250 5.65 13.44 15.08
N LYS A 251 5.28 13.03 16.30
CA LYS A 251 6.25 12.69 17.34
C LYS A 251 6.26 11.19 17.60
N LEU A 252 7.44 10.58 17.57
CA LEU A 252 7.67 9.23 18.08
C LEU A 252 7.79 9.29 19.61
N LYS A 253 7.06 8.42 20.32
CA LYS A 253 7.10 8.34 21.78
C LYS A 253 7.94 7.12 22.23
N PRO A 254 8.34 7.04 23.51
CA PRO A 254 9.24 5.98 24.01
C PRO A 254 8.71 4.54 23.81
N ASP A 255 7.40 4.36 23.87
CA ASP A 255 6.70 3.09 23.61
C ASP A 255 6.59 2.73 22.11
N ARG A 256 7.25 3.49 21.23
CA ARG A 256 7.25 3.35 19.76
C ARG A 256 5.93 3.68 19.06
N ASN A 257 4.93 4.18 19.77
CA ASN A 257 3.72 4.73 19.16
C ASN A 257 3.92 6.17 18.73
N TYR A 258 3.17 6.61 17.72
CA TYR A 258 3.23 7.97 17.20
C TYR A 258 2.14 8.85 17.84
N THR A 259 2.41 10.16 17.89
CA THR A 259 1.42 11.20 18.20
C THR A 259 1.41 12.19 17.06
N PHE A 260 0.26 12.33 16.42
CA PHE A 260 0.01 13.30 15.35
C PHE A 260 -0.50 14.60 15.97
N LYS A 261 0.05 15.72 15.52
CA LYS A 261 -0.38 17.08 15.84
C LYS A 261 -1.14 17.61 14.62
N ILE A 262 -2.41 17.99 14.81
CA ILE A 262 -3.27 18.46 13.72
C ILE A 262 -3.92 19.79 14.13
N PRO A 263 -3.89 20.84 13.30
CA PRO A 263 -4.58 22.10 13.58
C PRO A 263 -6.08 21.87 13.82
N SER A 264 -6.65 22.54 14.82
CA SER A 264 -8.07 22.39 15.19
C SER A 264 -9.01 23.00 14.14
N LEU A 265 -8.53 24.03 13.46
CA LEU A 265 -9.16 24.70 12.32
C LEU A 265 -8.07 25.01 11.28
N PRO A 266 -8.42 25.09 9.99
CA PRO A 266 -7.49 25.56 8.97
C PRO A 266 -6.90 26.93 9.36
N GLY A 267 -5.57 27.02 9.39
CA GLY A 267 -4.85 28.26 9.73
C GLY A 267 -4.82 28.63 11.22
N SER A 268 -5.29 27.77 12.13
CA SER A 268 -5.26 28.02 13.57
C SER A 268 -3.97 27.56 14.24
N ASP A 269 -3.49 28.33 15.22
CA ASP A 269 -2.39 27.97 16.12
C ASP A 269 -2.80 26.99 17.24
N LYS A 270 -4.10 26.65 17.33
CA LYS A 270 -4.59 25.65 18.29
C LYS A 270 -4.52 24.26 17.67
N PHE A 271 -3.87 23.33 18.34
CA PHE A 271 -3.68 21.96 17.86
C PHE A 271 -4.41 20.93 18.71
N ARG A 272 -4.84 19.86 18.04
CA ARG A 272 -5.31 18.61 18.65
C ARG A 272 -4.25 17.53 18.45
N PHE A 273 -4.17 16.60 19.40
CA PHE A 273 -3.14 15.58 19.41
C PHE A 273 -3.79 14.19 19.39
N PHE A 274 -3.34 13.34 18.47
CA PHE A 274 -3.91 12.02 18.25
C PHE A 274 -2.83 10.95 18.35
N ARG A 275 -3.00 10.05 19.31
CA ARG A 275 -2.05 8.97 19.60
C ARG A 275 -2.47 7.69 18.90
N THR A 276 -1.53 7.06 18.19
CA THR A 276 -1.78 5.74 17.58
C THR A 276 -1.98 4.68 18.66
N VAL A 277 -2.98 3.84 18.45
CA VAL A 277 -3.27 2.65 19.26
C VAL A 277 -2.99 1.38 18.45
N GLU A 278 -3.44 1.34 17.20
CA GLU A 278 -3.33 0.17 16.33
C GLU A 278 -3.25 0.60 14.85
N GLY A 279 -2.48 -0.12 14.04
CA GLY A 279 -2.50 0.03 12.58
C GLY A 279 -3.62 -0.81 11.97
N LEU A 280 -4.66 -0.16 11.45
CA LEU A 280 -5.80 -0.84 10.82
C LEU A 280 -5.48 -1.30 9.39
N SER A 281 -4.71 -0.48 8.66
CA SER A 281 -4.20 -0.77 7.31
C SER A 281 -2.88 -0.03 7.09
N LEU A 282 -1.77 -0.76 7.01
CA LEU A 282 -0.43 -0.19 6.81
C LEU A 282 0.13 -0.66 5.47
N TYR A 283 0.05 0.20 4.45
CA TYR A 283 0.59 -0.13 3.14
C TYR A 283 2.12 -0.04 3.14
N HIS A 284 2.78 -1.12 2.72
CA HIS A 284 4.23 -1.18 2.55
C HIS A 284 4.56 -1.45 1.08
N SER A 285 5.02 -0.41 0.38
CA SER A 285 5.38 -0.51 -1.03
C SER A 285 6.83 -0.98 -1.21
N ASN A 286 7.10 -1.69 -2.29
CA ASN A 286 8.48 -1.88 -2.77
C ASN A 286 9.04 -0.64 -3.48
N GLY A 287 8.19 0.35 -3.77
CA GLY A 287 8.56 1.66 -4.28
C GLY A 287 8.54 2.76 -3.21
N ILE A 288 9.24 3.86 -3.46
CA ILE A 288 9.27 5.02 -2.54
C ILE A 288 8.14 6.01 -2.85
N THR A 289 7.74 6.11 -4.12
CA THR A 289 6.73 7.04 -4.63
C THR A 289 5.33 6.43 -4.61
N GLY A 290 4.30 7.29 -4.55
CA GLY A 290 2.89 6.89 -4.52
C GLY A 290 2.12 7.49 -3.35
N ARG A 291 0.90 7.01 -3.13
CA ARG A 291 -0.01 7.53 -2.09
C ARG A 291 0.41 7.16 -0.67
N MET A 292 1.05 6.00 -0.49
CA MET A 292 1.59 5.53 0.78
C MET A 292 0.59 5.60 1.95
N THR A 293 -0.65 5.20 1.67
CA THR A 293 -1.77 5.28 2.61
C THR A 293 -1.52 4.45 3.86
N ARG A 294 -1.72 5.07 5.03
CA ARG A 294 -1.67 4.42 6.34
C ARG A 294 -2.92 4.78 7.12
N VAL A 295 -3.55 3.79 7.74
CA VAL A 295 -4.77 3.95 8.52
C VAL A 295 -4.53 3.42 9.92
N TYR A 296 -4.76 4.28 10.92
CA TYR A 296 -4.57 3.99 12.33
C TYR A 296 -5.87 4.15 13.11
N LYS A 297 -6.08 3.27 14.09
CA LYS A 297 -6.94 3.58 15.22
C LYS A 297 -6.17 4.53 16.13
N VAL A 298 -6.79 5.63 16.53
CA VAL A 298 -6.18 6.65 17.38
C VAL A 298 -7.10 7.04 18.54
N VAL A 299 -6.51 7.59 19.59
CA VAL A 299 -7.23 8.28 20.67
C VAL A 299 -6.75 9.72 20.75
N GLU A 300 -7.65 10.64 21.05
CA GLU A 300 -7.25 12.02 21.30
C GLU A 300 -6.55 12.10 22.66
N VAL A 301 -5.49 12.89 22.74
CA VAL A 301 -4.69 13.07 23.96
C VAL A 301 -4.54 14.55 24.28
N ARG A 302 -4.53 14.88 25.58
CA ARG A 302 -4.14 16.20 26.06
C ARG A 302 -2.65 16.41 25.82
N GLU A 303 -2.19 17.65 25.93
CA GLU A 303 -0.75 17.95 25.85
C GLU A 303 0.06 17.23 26.96
N SER A 304 -0.58 16.95 28.11
CA SER A 304 -0.03 16.09 29.18
C SER A 304 0.20 14.64 28.76
N GLY A 305 -0.44 14.17 27.68
CA GLY A 305 -0.40 12.80 27.18
C GLY A 305 -1.56 11.91 27.64
N GLU A 306 -2.48 12.43 28.46
CA GLU A 306 -3.67 11.71 28.91
C GLU A 306 -4.69 11.56 27.78
N ALA A 307 -5.14 10.33 27.51
CA ALA A 307 -6.15 10.03 26.50
C ALA A 307 -7.56 10.40 26.96
N PHE A 308 -8.38 10.93 26.06
CA PHE A 308 -9.77 11.26 26.33
C PHE A 308 -10.64 11.09 25.08
N GLY A 309 -11.95 10.96 25.29
CA GLY A 309 -12.94 10.77 24.22
C GLY A 309 -12.94 9.37 23.63
N ASP A 310 -13.81 9.17 22.64
CA ASP A 310 -13.93 7.90 21.93
C ASP A 310 -12.79 7.70 20.93
N PRO A 311 -12.35 6.46 20.68
CA PRO A 311 -11.38 6.17 19.63
C PRO A 311 -11.86 6.61 18.24
N LEU A 312 -10.93 7.10 17.43
CA LEU A 312 -11.14 7.59 16.06
C LEU A 312 -10.27 6.81 15.06
N VAL A 313 -10.48 7.05 13.77
CA VAL A 313 -9.63 6.51 12.71
C VAL A 313 -8.87 7.65 12.03
N LEU A 314 -7.55 7.57 11.96
CA LEU A 314 -6.69 8.52 11.23
C LEU A 314 -6.17 7.87 9.95
N LYS A 315 -6.45 8.46 8.79
CA LYS A 315 -5.86 8.12 7.48
C LYS A 315 -4.82 9.17 7.11
N ASP A 316 -3.58 8.74 6.89
CA ASP A 316 -2.43 9.54 6.45
C ASP A 316 -2.08 9.11 5.01
N VAL A 317 -2.12 10.05 4.06
CA VAL A 317 -2.00 9.77 2.62
C VAL A 317 -1.29 10.90 1.88
N TRP A 318 -0.65 10.57 0.76
CA TRP A 318 -0.05 11.54 -0.17
C TRP A 318 -0.92 11.69 -1.41
N LEU A 319 -1.47 12.88 -1.60
CA LEU A 319 -2.30 13.23 -2.76
C LEU A 319 -1.46 13.96 -3.80
N ASP A 320 -1.87 13.91 -5.07
CA ASP A 320 -1.35 14.87 -6.04
C ASP A 320 -1.71 16.29 -5.60
N SER A 321 -0.81 17.23 -5.81
CA SER A 321 -0.95 18.59 -5.25
C SER A 321 -2.17 19.33 -5.79
N SER A 322 -2.64 18.95 -6.98
CA SER A 322 -3.83 19.43 -7.69
C SER A 322 -5.12 18.68 -7.32
N ALA A 323 -5.02 17.48 -6.75
CA ALA A 323 -6.18 16.63 -6.47
C ALA A 323 -7.04 17.19 -5.33
N LYS A 324 -8.36 17.10 -5.46
CA LYS A 324 -9.30 17.42 -4.37
C LYS A 324 -9.09 16.47 -3.18
N THR A 325 -9.31 17.00 -1.98
CA THR A 325 -9.31 16.21 -0.75
C THR A 325 -10.58 15.37 -0.61
N GLU A 326 -10.53 14.31 0.19
CA GLU A 326 -11.69 13.45 0.44
C GLU A 326 -12.87 14.23 1.06
N LYS A 327 -12.57 15.22 1.92
CA LYS A 327 -13.59 16.13 2.47
C LYS A 327 -14.21 17.05 1.43
N GLU A 328 -13.42 17.64 0.54
CA GLU A 328 -13.94 18.47 -0.55
C GLU A 328 -14.84 17.66 -1.49
N ILE A 329 -14.47 16.42 -1.81
CA ILE A 329 -15.27 15.53 -2.64
C ILE A 329 -16.57 15.12 -1.93
N GLN A 330 -16.49 14.72 -0.65
CA GLN A 330 -17.67 14.35 0.13
C GLN A 330 -18.67 15.52 0.26
N ASN A 331 -18.18 16.73 0.53
CA ASN A 331 -19.02 17.92 0.60
C ASN A 331 -19.70 18.25 -0.74
N ALA A 332 -18.97 18.11 -1.85
CA ALA A 332 -19.53 18.30 -3.19
C ALA A 332 -20.65 17.29 -3.47
N ILE A 333 -20.41 16.00 -3.19
CA ILE A 333 -21.41 14.94 -3.29
C ILE A 333 -22.66 15.27 -2.48
N PHE A 334 -22.51 15.67 -1.20
CA PHE A 334 -23.65 16.00 -0.35
C PHE A 334 -24.43 17.21 -0.87
N THR A 335 -23.74 18.22 -1.37
CA THR A 335 -24.36 19.41 -1.98
C THR A 335 -25.18 19.01 -3.21
N ASP A 336 -24.62 18.17 -4.08
CA ASP A 336 -25.28 17.73 -5.30
C ASP A 336 -26.47 16.80 -5.03
N ILE A 337 -26.40 15.95 -3.99
CA ILE A 337 -27.54 15.15 -3.51
C ILE A 337 -28.68 16.09 -3.08
N GLU A 338 -28.38 17.06 -2.20
CA GLU A 338 -29.37 18.01 -1.70
C GLU A 338 -29.99 18.82 -2.85
N GLN A 339 -29.17 19.31 -3.79
CA GLN A 339 -29.63 20.04 -4.98
C GLN A 339 -30.55 19.20 -5.89
N PHE A 340 -30.25 17.91 -6.12
CA PHE A 340 -31.12 17.05 -6.92
C PHE A 340 -32.50 16.86 -6.28
N TRP A 341 -32.55 16.73 -4.94
CA TRP A 341 -33.82 16.57 -4.23
C TRP A 341 -34.65 17.85 -4.18
N ASP A 342 -33.99 19.02 -4.15
CA ASP A 342 -34.66 20.33 -4.17
C ASP A 342 -35.12 20.77 -5.57
N SER A 343 -34.54 20.21 -6.65
CA SER A 343 -34.94 20.52 -8.04
C SER A 343 -36.39 20.09 -8.32
N PRO A 344 -37.24 20.90 -8.99
CA PRO A 344 -38.57 20.48 -9.41
C PRO A 344 -38.57 19.71 -10.75
N ASP A 345 -37.49 19.83 -11.53
CA ASP A 345 -37.35 19.23 -12.85
C ASP A 345 -36.36 18.06 -12.78
N GLU A 346 -36.86 16.83 -12.78
CA GLU A 346 -36.05 15.61 -12.86
C GLU A 346 -36.46 14.69 -14.02
N PRO A 347 -35.50 13.90 -14.57
CA PRO A 347 -35.82 12.82 -15.50
C PRO A 347 -36.87 11.88 -14.94
N LEU A 348 -37.80 11.43 -15.78
CA LEU A 348 -38.93 10.59 -15.38
C LEU A 348 -38.46 9.28 -14.72
N GLU A 349 -37.34 8.76 -15.20
CA GLU A 349 -36.68 7.52 -14.79
C GLU A 349 -36.13 7.59 -13.37
N LEU A 350 -35.84 8.81 -12.86
CA LEU A 350 -35.26 9.03 -11.54
C LEU A 350 -36.30 9.31 -10.45
N LYS A 351 -37.56 9.54 -10.81
CA LYS A 351 -38.63 9.92 -9.85
C LYS A 351 -38.85 8.87 -8.78
N SER A 352 -38.78 7.58 -9.13
CA SER A 352 -38.95 6.48 -8.18
C SER A 352 -37.85 6.49 -7.10
N PHE A 353 -36.60 6.79 -7.46
CA PHE A 353 -35.49 6.92 -6.51
C PHE A 353 -35.64 8.16 -5.63
N LYS A 354 -36.10 9.28 -6.21
CA LYS A 354 -36.37 10.52 -5.48
C LYS A 354 -37.39 10.31 -4.38
N GLU A 355 -38.49 9.62 -4.68
CA GLU A 355 -39.50 9.27 -3.68
C GLU A 355 -39.00 8.20 -2.69
N ALA A 356 -38.28 7.17 -3.15
CA ALA A 356 -37.74 6.11 -2.28
C ALA A 356 -36.79 6.65 -1.19
N HIS A 357 -35.95 7.64 -1.51
CA HIS A 357 -34.97 8.21 -0.57
C HIS A 357 -35.36 9.59 -0.02
N LYS A 358 -36.56 10.10 -0.34
CA LYS A 358 -37.04 11.44 0.06
C LYS A 358 -36.90 11.72 1.54
N LYS A 359 -37.28 10.76 2.39
CA LYS A 359 -37.18 10.89 3.84
C LYS A 359 -35.72 11.00 4.29
N LEU A 360 -34.86 10.12 3.77
CA LEU A 360 -33.43 10.05 4.11
C LEU A 360 -32.68 11.33 3.75
N VAL A 361 -33.02 11.95 2.61
CA VAL A 361 -32.40 13.20 2.18
C VAL A 361 -32.93 14.38 2.99
N ARG A 362 -34.25 14.47 3.16
CA ARG A 362 -34.90 15.56 3.91
C ARG A 362 -34.42 15.65 5.37
N ASP A 363 -34.21 14.53 6.04
CA ASP A 363 -33.72 14.52 7.43
C ASP A 363 -32.18 14.47 7.54
N GLY A 364 -31.47 14.41 6.41
CA GLY A 364 -30.01 14.32 6.35
C GLY A 364 -29.44 12.98 6.84
N SER A 365 -30.28 12.00 7.17
CA SER A 365 -29.84 10.70 7.69
C SER A 365 -29.05 9.89 6.66
N TYR A 366 -29.17 10.20 5.37
CA TYR A 366 -28.36 9.56 4.32
C TYR A 366 -26.84 9.68 4.57
N LYS A 367 -26.39 10.74 5.26
CA LYS A 367 -24.98 10.94 5.62
C LYS A 367 -24.43 9.81 6.49
N GLN A 368 -25.30 9.05 7.16
CA GLN A 368 -24.91 7.87 7.95
C GLN A 368 -24.33 6.74 7.09
N TYR A 369 -24.55 6.73 5.78
CA TYR A 369 -23.96 5.73 4.87
C TYR A 369 -22.55 6.10 4.40
N PHE A 370 -22.01 7.24 4.85
CA PHE A 370 -20.65 7.67 4.58
C PHE A 370 -19.87 7.76 5.90
N LEU A 371 -18.54 7.70 5.84
CA LEU A 371 -17.70 7.95 7.01
C LEU A 371 -17.80 9.41 7.45
N GLN A 372 -18.05 9.64 8.74
CA GLN A 372 -18.13 10.99 9.29
C GLN A 372 -16.73 11.56 9.48
N ILE A 373 -16.42 12.61 8.71
CA ILE A 373 -15.15 13.34 8.82
C ILE A 373 -15.22 14.28 10.03
N VAL A 374 -14.35 14.06 11.01
CA VAL A 374 -14.22 14.88 12.22
C VAL A 374 -13.32 16.09 11.98
N LEU A 375 -12.19 15.86 11.31
CA LEU A 375 -11.14 16.85 11.07
C LEU A 375 -10.28 16.38 9.90
N ASP A 376 -9.72 17.33 9.15
CA ASP A 376 -8.73 17.05 8.13
C ASP A 376 -7.66 18.15 8.06
N TYR A 377 -6.53 17.82 7.44
CA TYR A 377 -5.38 18.69 7.34
C TYR A 377 -4.55 18.39 6.09
N SER A 378 -4.31 19.42 5.28
CA SER A 378 -3.34 19.38 4.19
C SER A 378 -1.99 19.93 4.68
N GLY A 379 -0.97 19.08 4.63
CA GLY A 379 0.37 19.36 5.09
C GLY A 379 1.31 19.87 3.99
N GLN A 380 2.60 19.64 4.19
CA GLN A 380 3.64 20.09 3.27
C GLN A 380 3.55 19.38 1.92
N LYS A 381 4.01 20.10 0.88
CA LYS A 381 4.20 19.55 -0.46
C LYS A 381 5.61 18.97 -0.59
N THR A 382 5.76 17.95 -1.42
CA THR A 382 7.07 17.41 -1.81
C THR A 382 7.88 18.47 -2.56
N LYS A 383 9.20 18.29 -2.67
CA LYS A 383 10.04 19.23 -3.41
C LYS A 383 9.64 19.25 -4.89
N VAL A 384 9.82 20.40 -5.55
CA VAL A 384 9.65 20.51 -7.00
C VAL A 384 10.81 19.78 -7.67
N ARG A 385 10.49 18.99 -8.70
CA ARG A 385 11.46 18.26 -9.50
C ARG A 385 12.39 19.23 -10.25
N VAL A 386 13.67 18.88 -10.38
CA VAL A 386 14.61 19.62 -11.25
C VAL A 386 14.13 19.55 -12.71
N GLU A 387 13.97 20.72 -13.35
CA GLU A 387 13.58 20.82 -14.77
C GLU A 387 14.70 20.37 -15.71
N ILE A 388 15.95 20.74 -15.40
CA ILE A 388 17.16 20.38 -16.14
C ILE A 388 17.76 19.09 -15.57
N GLY A 389 17.11 17.95 -15.82
CA GLY A 389 17.59 16.64 -15.41
C GLY A 389 17.16 15.54 -16.37
N THR A 390 18.06 14.59 -16.64
CA THR A 390 17.76 13.44 -17.51
C THR A 390 16.90 12.45 -16.73
N GLU A 391 15.70 12.17 -17.24
CA GLU A 391 14.88 11.08 -16.71
C GLU A 391 15.48 9.74 -17.13
N VAL A 392 15.94 8.97 -16.16
CA VAL A 392 16.50 7.65 -16.40
C VAL A 392 15.44 6.62 -16.00
N ARG A 393 14.90 5.91 -17.00
CA ARG A 393 14.13 4.67 -16.79
C ARG A 393 15.08 3.49 -16.72
N GLY A 394 14.71 2.46 -15.97
CA GLY A 394 15.57 1.30 -15.81
C GLY A 394 16.95 1.69 -15.29
N PHE A 395 17.04 2.60 -14.32
CA PHE A 395 18.34 2.97 -13.73
C PHE A 395 19.13 1.73 -13.24
N PHE A 396 18.40 0.65 -12.93
CA PHE A 396 18.94 -0.65 -12.56
C PHE A 396 18.84 -1.72 -13.67
N ASP A 397 18.43 -1.39 -14.90
CA ASP A 397 18.38 -2.32 -16.03
C ASP A 397 19.66 -2.19 -16.86
N ALA A 398 20.16 -3.32 -17.35
CA ALA A 398 21.49 -3.41 -17.94
C ALA A 398 21.47 -3.08 -19.44
N GLU A 399 22.23 -2.07 -19.85
CA GLU A 399 22.93 -2.07 -21.13
C GLU A 399 24.32 -1.42 -20.99
N GLN A 400 25.33 -2.30 -20.91
CA GLN A 400 26.77 -2.18 -21.20
C GLN A 400 27.60 -2.91 -20.15
N ASP A 401 27.61 -4.24 -20.26
CA ASP A 401 28.76 -5.10 -19.97
C ASP A 401 28.54 -6.39 -20.77
N LEU A 402 28.53 -6.24 -22.11
CA LEU A 402 28.73 -7.37 -23.01
C LEU A 402 30.23 -7.65 -23.10
N ALA A 403 30.56 -8.92 -22.89
CA ALA A 403 31.86 -9.57 -23.06
C ALA A 403 32.91 -9.29 -21.98
N LEU A 404 33.10 -10.25 -21.06
CA LEU A 404 34.23 -11.20 -21.11
C LEU A 404 34.22 -12.10 -19.86
N ASP A 405 34.42 -13.39 -20.13
CA ASP A 405 34.86 -14.46 -19.23
C ASP A 405 33.89 -14.99 -18.16
N ALA A 406 33.09 -15.96 -18.61
CA ALA A 406 32.60 -17.03 -17.75
C ALA A 406 33.77 -17.84 -17.14
N PRO A 407 33.63 -18.30 -15.89
CA PRO A 407 33.89 -19.71 -15.66
C PRO A 407 32.72 -20.45 -15.01
N VAL A 408 32.59 -21.67 -15.52
CA VAL A 408 31.68 -22.78 -15.22
C VAL A 408 31.88 -23.34 -13.82
N THR A 409 30.79 -23.83 -13.21
CA THR A 409 30.60 -25.08 -12.42
C THR A 409 29.58 -24.85 -11.30
N GLY A 410 28.58 -25.68 -11.04
CA GLY A 410 28.11 -26.91 -11.66
C GLY A 410 26.72 -27.22 -11.09
N THR A 411 25.85 -27.71 -11.97
CA THR A 411 24.49 -28.18 -11.72
C THR A 411 24.48 -29.29 -10.67
N LYS A 412 23.54 -29.22 -9.72
CA LYS A 412 22.70 -30.36 -9.33
C LYS A 412 21.43 -29.85 -8.66
N SER A 413 20.38 -29.88 -9.46
CA SER A 413 18.98 -29.97 -9.09
C SER A 413 18.75 -31.05 -8.02
N GLN A 414 18.20 -30.66 -6.88
CA GLN A 414 17.27 -31.50 -6.14
C GLN A 414 16.12 -30.62 -5.64
N GLU A 415 15.00 -30.77 -6.32
CA GLU A 415 13.68 -30.45 -5.83
C GLU A 415 13.46 -31.19 -4.52
N SER A 416 13.19 -30.44 -3.46
CA SER A 416 12.51 -30.94 -2.28
C SER A 416 11.39 -29.96 -1.96
N GLN A 417 10.20 -30.33 -2.42
CA GLN A 417 8.94 -29.77 -1.98
C GLN A 417 8.87 -29.89 -0.44
N SER A 418 8.79 -28.76 0.24
CA SER A 418 8.24 -28.72 1.61
C SER A 418 7.09 -27.73 1.61
N LEU A 419 5.90 -28.33 1.67
CA LEU A 419 4.62 -27.71 1.97
C LEU A 419 4.69 -27.14 3.38
N ASN A 420 4.62 -25.81 3.50
CA ASN A 420 4.01 -25.07 4.62
C ASN A 420 4.35 -23.58 4.46
N ASP A 421 3.58 -22.87 3.62
CA ASP A 421 3.64 -21.40 3.53
C ASP A 421 2.23 -20.84 3.77
N GLN A 422 1.79 -20.95 5.02
CA GLN A 422 0.61 -20.28 5.55
C GLN A 422 1.08 -19.01 6.28
N THR A 423 1.09 -17.87 5.58
CA THR A 423 0.78 -16.49 6.04
C THR A 423 1.31 -15.47 5.01
N PHE A 424 0.66 -14.29 4.94
CA PHE A 424 0.94 -13.14 4.04
C PHE A 424 0.31 -13.17 2.64
N VAL A 425 -1.03 -13.06 2.61
CA VAL A 425 -1.71 -12.43 1.47
C VAL A 425 -2.15 -11.05 1.93
N ASN A 426 -1.22 -10.12 1.81
CA ASN A 426 -1.42 -8.66 1.71
C ASN A 426 -0.12 -7.98 1.20
N THR A 427 0.91 -8.75 0.85
CA THR A 427 1.82 -8.35 -0.21
C THR A 427 1.04 -8.42 -1.52
N HIS A 428 0.65 -7.28 -2.08
CA HIS A 428 0.38 -7.20 -3.51
C HIS A 428 1.69 -7.56 -4.22
N ARG A 429 1.88 -8.86 -4.48
CA ARG A 429 2.96 -9.36 -5.31
C ARG A 429 2.49 -9.23 -6.76
N ILE A 430 3.25 -8.46 -7.51
CA ILE A 430 3.26 -8.31 -8.97
C ILE A 430 2.07 -7.52 -9.54
N VAL A 431 2.33 -6.23 -9.81
CA VAL A 431 1.94 -5.63 -11.08
C VAL A 431 3.24 -5.46 -11.85
N SER A 432 3.53 -6.35 -12.78
CA SER A 432 4.28 -5.93 -13.97
C SER A 432 3.30 -5.09 -14.78
N GLN A 433 3.49 -3.77 -14.86
CA GLN A 433 2.61 -3.00 -15.74
C GLN A 433 2.93 -3.44 -17.18
N PRO A 434 1.92 -3.58 -18.05
CA PRO A 434 2.21 -3.54 -19.49
C PRO A 434 2.89 -2.20 -19.82
N PRO A 435 3.67 -2.11 -20.92
CA PRO A 435 4.46 -0.92 -21.24
C PRO A 435 3.57 0.32 -21.15
N ALA A 436 3.89 1.19 -20.19
CA ALA A 436 3.12 2.39 -19.95
C ALA A 436 3.11 3.25 -21.23
N LEU A 437 1.90 3.54 -21.72
CA LEU A 437 1.62 4.73 -22.53
C LEU A 437 2.33 5.95 -21.91
N PRO A 438 2.75 6.95 -22.72
CA PRO A 438 3.68 8.00 -22.30
C PRO A 438 3.28 8.61 -20.95
N ALA A 439 4.03 8.22 -19.92
CA ALA A 439 3.73 8.56 -18.54
C ALA A 439 3.82 10.07 -18.34
N ILE A 440 2.69 10.66 -17.95
CA ILE A 440 2.53 12.01 -17.44
C ILE A 440 3.63 12.26 -16.39
N PRO A 441 4.30 13.43 -16.38
CA PRO A 441 5.28 13.76 -15.34
C PRO A 441 4.69 13.52 -13.96
N SER A 442 5.42 12.84 -13.07
CA SER A 442 4.94 12.65 -11.70
C SER A 442 4.72 14.01 -11.05
N GLU A 443 3.46 14.36 -10.81
CA GLU A 443 3.09 15.63 -10.19
C GLU A 443 3.66 15.74 -8.78
N GLN A 444 3.93 16.97 -8.35
CA GLN A 444 4.25 17.27 -6.96
C GLN A 444 3.12 16.73 -6.08
N LYS A 445 3.46 16.10 -4.95
CA LYS A 445 2.47 15.54 -4.01
C LYS A 445 2.35 16.42 -2.77
N ARG A 446 1.23 16.30 -2.07
CA ARG A 446 0.98 16.94 -0.77
C ARG A 446 0.53 15.90 0.24
N GLN A 447 0.99 16.02 1.47
CA GLN A 447 0.49 15.18 2.55
C GLN A 447 -0.94 15.61 2.92
N TYR A 448 -1.82 14.64 3.17
CA TYR A 448 -3.18 14.85 3.63
C TYR A 448 -3.50 13.87 4.76
N ARG A 449 -4.11 14.39 5.82
CA ARG A 449 -4.53 13.63 6.99
C ARG A 449 -6.00 13.87 7.24
N ILE A 450 -6.73 12.81 7.52
CA ILE A 450 -8.16 12.87 7.77
C ILE A 450 -8.52 11.96 8.94
N LEU A 451 -9.40 12.46 9.80
CA LEU A 451 -9.93 11.76 10.96
C LEU A 451 -11.40 11.41 10.70
N PHE A 452 -11.71 10.12 10.81
CA PHE A 452 -13.07 9.61 10.78
C PHE A 452 -13.53 9.23 12.19
N LYS A 453 -14.82 9.39 12.44
CA LYS A 453 -15.44 9.06 13.72
C LYS A 453 -15.59 7.55 13.89
N GLU A 454 -16.02 6.86 12.85
CA GLU A 454 -16.40 5.46 12.95
C GLU A 454 -15.21 4.52 12.76
N ILE A 455 -15.06 3.58 13.70
CA ILE A 455 -14.22 2.41 13.51
C ILE A 455 -15.09 1.33 12.88
N CYS A 456 -14.74 0.91 11.67
CA CYS A 456 -15.52 -0.04 10.90
C CYS A 456 -14.73 -1.31 10.59
N ARG A 457 -15.44 -2.39 10.24
CA ARG A 457 -14.86 -3.63 9.70
C ARG A 457 -15.12 -3.69 8.19
N PRO A 458 -14.09 -3.85 7.34
CA PRO A 458 -14.31 -4.04 5.91
C PRO A 458 -15.19 -5.27 5.63
N SER A 459 -16.02 -5.22 4.60
CA SER A 459 -16.91 -6.33 4.22
C SER A 459 -16.14 -7.64 3.95
N GLY A 460 -14.90 -7.53 3.47
CA GLY A 460 -13.96 -8.65 3.31
C GLY A 460 -13.55 -9.35 4.61
N ARG A 461 -13.93 -8.83 5.79
CA ARG A 461 -13.67 -9.41 7.12
C ARG A 461 -14.95 -9.83 7.87
N LEU A 462 -16.12 -9.73 7.25
CA LEU A 462 -17.35 -10.27 7.82
C LEU A 462 -17.33 -11.81 7.77
N GLU A 463 -17.96 -12.45 8.76
CA GLU A 463 -17.73 -13.86 9.07
C GLU A 463 -18.76 -14.77 8.39
N THR A 464 -19.92 -14.23 8.02
CA THR A 464 -20.96 -14.98 7.31
C THR A 464 -21.35 -14.32 5.99
N LEU A 465 -21.85 -15.13 5.05
CA LEU A 465 -22.35 -14.62 3.78
C LEU A 465 -23.58 -13.73 3.96
N GLY A 466 -24.47 -14.04 4.93
CA GLY A 466 -25.62 -13.22 5.27
C GLY A 466 -25.25 -11.79 5.71
N GLU A 467 -24.24 -11.65 6.58
CA GLU A 467 -23.74 -10.34 6.99
C GLU A 467 -23.18 -9.53 5.80
N VAL A 468 -22.40 -10.19 4.92
CA VAL A 468 -21.87 -9.54 3.72
C VAL A 468 -23.01 -9.03 2.84
N VAL A 469 -24.00 -9.87 2.54
CA VAL A 469 -25.14 -9.50 1.70
C VAL A 469 -25.95 -8.37 2.32
N ASN A 470 -26.18 -8.39 3.63
CA ASN A 470 -26.86 -7.32 4.34
C ASN A 470 -26.13 -5.97 4.19
N VAL A 471 -24.80 -5.94 4.34
CA VAL A 471 -23.99 -4.72 4.18
C VAL A 471 -23.94 -4.27 2.71
N LEU A 472 -23.80 -5.19 1.75
CA LEU A 472 -23.81 -4.85 0.32
C LEU A 472 -25.17 -4.32 -0.13
N SER A 473 -26.26 -4.88 0.38
CA SER A 473 -27.63 -4.41 0.14
C SER A 473 -27.80 -2.96 0.59
N GLN A 474 -27.35 -2.63 1.80
CA GLN A 474 -27.38 -1.25 2.30
C GLN A 474 -26.45 -0.32 1.50
N THR A 475 -25.35 -0.81 0.96
CA THR A 475 -24.41 -0.04 0.12
C THR A 475 -25.05 0.43 -1.19
N LEU A 476 -26.12 -0.24 -1.65
CA LEU A 476 -26.88 0.25 -2.81
C LEU A 476 -27.49 1.63 -2.57
N ILE A 477 -27.81 1.98 -1.31
CA ILE A 477 -28.41 3.28 -0.95
C ILE A 477 -27.47 4.45 -1.31
N PRO A 478 -26.23 4.55 -0.78
CA PRO A 478 -25.32 5.60 -1.17
C PRO A 478 -24.95 5.56 -2.66
N LEU A 479 -24.92 4.39 -3.32
CA LEU A 479 -24.70 4.32 -4.77
C LEU A 479 -25.88 4.90 -5.57
N GLN A 480 -27.12 4.66 -5.16
CA GLN A 480 -28.30 5.28 -5.78
C GLN A 480 -28.37 6.79 -5.52
N LEU A 481 -27.90 7.26 -4.36
CA LEU A 481 -27.78 8.69 -4.08
C LEU A 481 -26.70 9.35 -4.96
N LEU A 482 -25.54 8.72 -5.11
CA LEU A 482 -24.49 9.16 -6.06
C LEU A 482 -25.04 9.19 -7.48
N PHE A 483 -25.74 8.14 -7.90
CA PHE A 483 -26.41 8.06 -9.20
C PHE A 483 -27.34 9.25 -9.45
N CYS A 484 -28.25 9.54 -8.52
CA CYS A 484 -29.17 10.68 -8.64
C CYS A 484 -28.41 12.02 -8.68
N ALA A 485 -27.32 12.15 -7.92
CA ALA A 485 -26.48 13.35 -7.87
C ALA A 485 -25.50 13.48 -9.06
N GLY A 486 -25.49 12.52 -10.00
CA GLY A 486 -24.60 12.49 -11.15
C GLY A 486 -23.15 12.21 -10.77
N TRP A 487 -22.90 11.29 -9.84
CA TRP A 487 -21.57 10.87 -9.40
C TRP A 487 -21.36 9.37 -9.57
N VAL A 488 -20.11 8.99 -9.86
CA VAL A 488 -19.62 7.60 -9.84
C VAL A 488 -18.46 7.49 -8.85
N HIS A 489 -18.38 6.38 -8.12
CA HIS A 489 -17.34 6.15 -7.10
C HIS A 489 -16.02 5.67 -7.70
N ARG A 490 -16.06 4.72 -8.65
CA ARG A 490 -14.90 4.21 -9.41
C ARG A 490 -13.90 3.31 -8.68
N ASP A 491 -14.15 2.98 -7.41
CA ASP A 491 -13.28 2.09 -6.63
C ASP A 491 -14.08 1.27 -5.60
N ILE A 492 -15.20 0.71 -6.05
CA ILE A 492 -16.00 -0.19 -5.22
C ILE A 492 -15.25 -1.50 -5.04
N SER A 493 -14.92 -1.81 -3.78
CA SER A 493 -14.15 -2.99 -3.40
C SER A 493 -14.58 -3.51 -2.03
N SER A 494 -14.21 -4.75 -1.71
CA SER A 494 -14.47 -5.31 -0.38
C SER A 494 -13.72 -4.60 0.76
N GLY A 495 -12.70 -3.79 0.41
CA GLY A 495 -11.96 -2.94 1.34
C GLY A 495 -12.62 -1.58 1.60
N ASN A 496 -13.35 -1.04 0.62
CA ASN A 496 -13.95 0.30 0.68
C ASN A 496 -15.43 0.29 1.12
N ILE A 497 -16.04 -0.89 1.11
CA ILE A 497 -17.35 -1.13 1.74
C ILE A 497 -17.13 -1.59 3.18
N LEU A 498 -17.54 -0.76 4.14
CA LEU A 498 -17.30 -0.96 5.55
C LEU A 498 -18.61 -1.26 6.31
N ALA A 499 -18.51 -2.03 7.38
CA ALA A 499 -19.58 -2.39 8.28
C ALA A 499 -19.33 -1.78 9.66
N PHE A 500 -20.29 -1.04 10.18
CA PHE A 500 -20.21 -0.32 11.44
C PHE A 500 -21.23 -0.84 12.46
N LYS A 501 -20.77 -0.97 13.71
CA LYS A 501 -21.58 -1.12 14.91
C LYS A 501 -20.97 -0.26 16.01
N LYS A 502 -21.81 0.31 16.89
CA LYS A 502 -21.31 1.02 18.08
C LYS A 502 -20.59 0.07 19.04
N ASP A 503 -21.13 -1.14 19.18
CA ASP A 503 -20.52 -2.24 19.90
C ASP A 503 -20.43 -3.45 18.95
N PHE A 504 -19.20 -3.87 18.66
CA PHE A 504 -18.92 -4.97 17.73
C PHE A 504 -19.42 -6.32 18.26
N GLU A 505 -19.55 -6.46 19.57
CA GLU A 505 -20.05 -7.68 20.23
C GLU A 505 -21.58 -7.70 20.32
N SER A 506 -22.24 -6.60 19.97
CA SER A 506 -23.71 -6.52 20.01
C SER A 506 -24.35 -7.29 18.84
N GLN A 507 -25.47 -7.94 19.14
CA GLN A 507 -26.29 -8.66 18.15
C GLN A 507 -27.12 -7.73 17.24
N GLY A 508 -26.94 -6.41 17.31
CA GLY A 508 -27.61 -5.47 16.41
C GLY A 508 -27.20 -5.66 14.94
N PRO A 509 -27.93 -5.10 13.97
CA PRO A 509 -27.56 -5.16 12.56
C PRO A 509 -26.32 -4.31 12.27
N TRP A 510 -25.55 -4.70 11.25
CA TRP A 510 -24.47 -3.87 10.71
C TRP A 510 -25.05 -2.66 9.97
N LEU A 511 -24.43 -1.49 10.11
CA LEU A 511 -24.70 -0.34 9.26
C LEU A 511 -23.61 -0.23 8.18
N ALA A 512 -23.99 -0.16 6.91
CA ALA A 512 -23.03 0.03 5.83
C ALA A 512 -22.46 1.47 5.82
N LYS A 513 -21.16 1.56 5.53
CA LYS A 513 -20.39 2.80 5.40
C LYS A 513 -19.57 2.73 4.12
N LEU A 514 -19.87 3.57 3.16
CA LEU A 514 -19.08 3.78 1.96
C LEU A 514 -17.89 4.69 2.29
N SER A 515 -16.70 4.29 1.83
CA SER A 515 -15.44 4.97 2.12
C SER A 515 -14.58 5.10 0.86
N ASP A 516 -13.55 5.93 0.94
CA ASP A 516 -12.57 6.15 -0.13
C ASP A 516 -13.14 6.81 -1.39
N LEU A 517 -13.75 7.98 -1.18
CA LEU A 517 -14.36 8.80 -2.25
C LEU A 517 -13.33 9.51 -3.13
N GLU A 518 -12.03 9.25 -2.95
CA GLU A 518 -10.94 10.01 -3.58
C GLU A 518 -10.89 9.90 -5.11
N TYR A 519 -11.49 8.86 -5.68
CA TYR A 519 -11.61 8.66 -7.13
C TYR A 519 -12.98 9.06 -7.69
N ALA A 520 -13.91 9.46 -6.83
CA ALA A 520 -15.26 9.78 -7.25
C ALA A 520 -15.26 11.01 -8.17
N THR A 521 -16.08 10.97 -9.21
CA THR A 521 -16.17 12.04 -10.21
C THR A 521 -17.60 12.21 -10.71
N LYS A 522 -17.88 13.37 -11.29
CA LYS A 522 -19.13 13.66 -11.99
C LYS A 522 -19.29 12.77 -13.21
N PHE A 523 -20.54 12.36 -13.45
CA PHE A 523 -21.02 11.64 -14.61
C PHE A 523 -22.33 12.30 -15.11
N PRO A 524 -22.51 12.52 -16.43
CA PRO A 524 -21.52 12.32 -17.49
C PRO A 524 -20.32 13.24 -17.32
N VAL A 525 -19.20 12.91 -17.96
CA VAL A 525 -17.97 13.72 -17.84
C VAL A 525 -18.24 15.13 -18.39
N PRO A 526 -17.99 16.20 -17.62
CA PRO A 526 -18.25 17.57 -18.09
C PRO A 526 -17.45 17.92 -19.35
N GLN A 527 -18.08 18.60 -20.32
CA GLN A 527 -17.44 19.04 -21.56
C GLN A 527 -16.20 19.91 -21.29
N GLY A 528 -15.10 19.64 -22.00
CA GLY A 528 -13.82 20.37 -21.83
C GLY A 528 -12.93 19.87 -20.71
N SER A 529 -13.36 18.88 -19.92
CA SER A 529 -12.47 18.19 -18.98
C SER A 529 -11.51 17.30 -19.78
N ALA A 530 -10.19 17.54 -19.67
CA ALA A 530 -9.19 16.61 -20.19
C ALA A 530 -9.48 15.22 -19.63
N CYS A 531 -9.72 14.25 -20.51
CA CYS A 531 -10.15 12.89 -20.19
C CYS A 531 -9.62 12.38 -18.84
N ALA A 532 -10.47 12.42 -17.80
CA ALA A 532 -10.35 11.51 -16.66
C ALA A 532 -10.56 10.04 -17.09
N ALA A 533 -10.97 9.83 -18.35
CA ALA A 533 -10.87 8.58 -19.08
C ALA A 533 -9.39 8.28 -19.36
N ASN A 534 -8.77 7.42 -18.52
CA ASN A 534 -7.72 6.46 -18.90
C ASN A 534 -6.92 5.93 -17.70
N THR A 535 -7.13 6.43 -16.47
CA THR A 535 -6.58 5.73 -15.31
C THR A 535 -7.50 4.56 -14.98
N LYS A 536 -7.04 3.33 -15.27
CA LYS A 536 -7.66 2.10 -14.76
C LYS A 536 -7.54 2.10 -13.24
N THR A 537 -8.50 2.72 -12.57
CA THR A 537 -8.64 2.76 -11.11
C THR A 537 -9.51 1.58 -10.68
N GLY A 538 -9.19 0.96 -9.56
CA GLY A 538 -9.95 -0.19 -9.06
C GLY A 538 -9.08 -1.35 -8.59
N THR A 539 -9.60 -2.12 -7.63
CA THR A 539 -9.02 -3.41 -7.27
C THR A 539 -9.26 -4.43 -8.40
N PRO A 540 -8.23 -5.06 -9.01
CA PRO A 540 -8.39 -5.91 -10.20
C PRO A 540 -9.47 -7.01 -10.07
N TYR A 541 -9.62 -7.60 -8.89
CA TYR A 541 -10.65 -8.62 -8.61
C TYR A 541 -12.09 -8.12 -8.80
N PHE A 542 -12.33 -6.82 -8.60
CA PHE A 542 -13.65 -6.20 -8.63
C PHE A 542 -13.78 -5.17 -9.76
N MET A 543 -12.75 -5.05 -10.61
CA MET A 543 -12.76 -4.12 -11.72
C MET A 543 -13.80 -4.57 -12.78
N PRO A 544 -14.61 -3.63 -13.29
CA PRO A 544 -15.61 -3.90 -14.32
C PRO A 544 -15.00 -4.29 -15.66
N LEU A 545 -15.69 -5.14 -16.43
CA LEU A 545 -15.14 -5.77 -17.63
C LEU A 545 -14.82 -4.77 -18.75
N GLU A 546 -15.71 -3.81 -19.02
CA GLU A 546 -15.47 -2.74 -20.01
C GLU A 546 -14.26 -1.87 -19.65
N VAL A 547 -14.04 -1.62 -18.36
CA VAL A 547 -12.88 -0.86 -17.86
C VAL A 547 -11.59 -1.66 -18.04
N MET A 548 -11.61 -2.96 -17.71
CA MET A 548 -10.48 -3.87 -17.91
C MET A 548 -10.10 -3.98 -19.39
N LEU A 549 -11.09 -4.17 -20.26
CA LEU A 549 -10.92 -4.27 -21.72
C LEU A 549 -10.62 -2.94 -22.39
N SER A 550 -11.04 -1.82 -21.78
CA SER A 550 -11.01 -0.47 -22.38
C SER A 550 -11.80 -0.37 -23.69
N THR A 551 -12.80 -1.24 -23.86
CA THR A 551 -13.78 -1.22 -24.95
C THR A 551 -15.17 -1.53 -24.38
N TYR A 552 -16.21 -0.93 -24.95
CA TYR A 552 -17.59 -1.29 -24.63
C TYR A 552 -17.88 -2.73 -25.06
N LEU A 553 -18.76 -3.41 -24.34
CA LEU A 553 -19.13 -4.80 -24.65
C LEU A 553 -20.03 -4.89 -25.90
N PHE A 554 -20.75 -3.82 -26.23
CA PHE A 554 -21.47 -3.71 -27.49
C PHE A 554 -20.49 -3.53 -28.65
N SER A 555 -20.63 -4.34 -29.69
CA SER A 555 -19.94 -4.18 -30.97
C SER A 555 -20.99 -4.23 -32.08
N SER A 556 -20.99 -3.22 -32.96
CA SER A 556 -21.86 -3.15 -34.14
C SER A 556 -21.68 -4.34 -35.08
N ASP A 557 -20.53 -5.00 -35.04
CA ASP A 557 -20.18 -6.14 -35.89
C ASP A 557 -20.67 -7.50 -35.33
N TYR A 558 -21.25 -7.52 -34.12
CA TYR A 558 -21.61 -8.75 -33.39
C TYR A 558 -23.09 -9.17 -33.56
N ASP A 559 -23.97 -8.26 -34.02
CA ASP A 559 -25.43 -8.42 -33.94
C ASP A 559 -26.04 -9.36 -35.02
N ASP A 560 -25.27 -9.76 -36.04
CA ASP A 560 -25.81 -10.59 -37.15
C ASP A 560 -25.79 -12.11 -36.89
N THR A 561 -25.17 -12.60 -35.81
CA THR A 561 -24.94 -14.06 -35.65
C THR A 561 -25.63 -14.73 -34.46
N ILE A 562 -26.09 -13.98 -33.46
CA ILE A 562 -26.64 -14.57 -32.21
C ILE A 562 -28.18 -14.61 -32.19
N THR A 563 -28.86 -13.71 -32.90
CA THR A 563 -30.33 -13.71 -32.98
C THR A 563 -30.92 -14.89 -33.76
N ALA A 564 -30.12 -15.65 -34.51
CA ALA A 564 -30.59 -16.75 -35.36
C ALA A 564 -30.53 -18.16 -34.74
N LYS A 565 -30.01 -18.35 -33.51
CA LYS A 565 -29.86 -19.69 -32.91
C LYS A 565 -30.11 -19.76 -31.38
N GLU A 566 -31.25 -19.27 -30.91
CA GLU A 566 -31.76 -19.67 -29.59
C GLU A 566 -32.83 -20.76 -29.77
N HIS A 567 -32.40 -22.02 -29.78
CA HIS A 567 -33.30 -23.15 -29.48
C HIS A 567 -33.60 -23.12 -27.97
N ARG A 568 -34.88 -23.01 -27.63
CA ARG A 568 -35.45 -23.11 -26.29
C ARG A 568 -34.98 -24.39 -25.57
N PRO A 569 -34.27 -24.32 -24.42
CA PRO A 569 -34.02 -25.51 -23.60
C PRO A 569 -35.28 -25.90 -22.80
N PRO A 570 -35.43 -27.17 -22.38
CA PRO A 570 -36.58 -27.64 -21.63
C PRO A 570 -36.53 -27.13 -20.18
N SER A 571 -37.68 -26.68 -19.67
CA SER A 571 -37.85 -26.21 -18.29
C SER A 571 -37.51 -27.31 -17.28
N PRO A 572 -36.79 -27.01 -16.18
CA PRO A 572 -36.73 -27.91 -15.04
C PRO A 572 -38.07 -27.91 -14.32
N VAL A 573 -38.62 -29.10 -14.08
CA VAL A 573 -39.80 -29.33 -13.25
C VAL A 573 -39.36 -29.14 -11.80
N PHE A 574 -39.72 -28.00 -11.20
CA PHE A 574 -39.71 -27.80 -9.76
C PHE A 574 -41.15 -27.90 -9.27
N GLU A 575 -41.41 -28.77 -8.30
CA GLU A 575 -42.70 -28.86 -7.64
C GLU A 575 -43.07 -27.52 -6.99
N GLU A 576 -44.32 -27.14 -7.23
CA GLU A 576 -44.90 -25.81 -7.07
C GLU A 576 -45.01 -25.38 -5.60
N ASN A 577 -44.53 -24.18 -5.29
CA ASN A 577 -45.17 -23.30 -4.32
C ASN A 577 -45.41 -21.95 -4.99
N THR A 578 -46.69 -21.64 -5.25
CA THR A 578 -47.15 -21.01 -6.49
C THR A 578 -47.55 -19.53 -6.38
N LEU A 579 -47.19 -18.82 -5.30
CA LEU A 579 -47.62 -17.43 -5.10
C LEU A 579 -46.54 -16.37 -5.36
N GLU A 580 -45.26 -16.65 -5.10
CA GLU A 580 -44.18 -15.65 -5.21
C GLU A 580 -43.42 -15.69 -6.56
N ILE A 581 -43.50 -16.81 -7.28
CA ILE A 581 -42.91 -16.98 -8.62
C ILE A 581 -43.74 -16.27 -9.70
N HIS A 582 -45.05 -16.10 -9.47
CA HIS A 582 -45.96 -15.49 -10.45
C HIS A 582 -45.70 -13.99 -10.65
N GLU A 583 -45.40 -13.25 -9.58
CA GLU A 583 -45.01 -11.83 -9.68
C GLU A 583 -43.67 -11.66 -10.44
N PHE A 584 -42.74 -12.62 -10.27
CA PHE A 584 -41.44 -12.64 -10.96
C PHE A 584 -41.58 -12.92 -12.47
N GLN A 585 -42.49 -13.82 -12.84
CA GLN A 585 -42.81 -14.14 -14.23
C GLN A 585 -43.47 -12.95 -14.95
N LEU A 586 -44.42 -12.29 -14.28
CA LEU A 586 -45.14 -11.12 -14.80
C LEU A 586 -44.22 -9.91 -14.96
N LEU A 587 -43.24 -9.72 -14.06
CA LEU A 587 -42.24 -8.65 -14.17
C LEU A 587 -41.26 -8.91 -15.32
N ALA A 588 -40.80 -10.16 -15.48
CA ALA A 588 -39.95 -10.55 -16.60
C ALA A 588 -40.65 -10.36 -17.95
N GLU A 589 -41.95 -10.66 -18.04
CA GLU A 589 -42.76 -10.41 -19.24
C GLU A 589 -43.05 -8.93 -19.47
N SER A 590 -43.27 -8.14 -18.40
CA SER A 590 -43.49 -6.70 -18.52
C SER A 590 -42.23 -5.95 -18.98
N ILE A 591 -41.04 -6.38 -18.53
CA ILE A 591 -39.75 -5.82 -18.95
C ILE A 591 -39.44 -6.23 -20.40
N ALA A 592 -39.65 -7.49 -20.77
CA ALA A 592 -39.49 -7.97 -22.14
C ALA A 592 -40.48 -7.34 -23.14
N ASN A 593 -41.66 -6.90 -22.66
CA ASN A 593 -42.64 -6.18 -23.47
C ASN A 593 -42.28 -4.70 -23.70
N LEU A 594 -41.52 -4.08 -22.79
CA LEU A 594 -40.98 -2.73 -22.97
C LEU A 594 -39.80 -2.71 -23.96
N GLU A 595 -38.95 -3.73 -23.92
CA GLU A 595 -37.81 -3.94 -24.83
C GLU A 595 -38.24 -4.12 -26.29
N ARG A 596 -39.42 -4.70 -26.54
CA ARG A 596 -39.94 -4.93 -27.90
C ARG A 596 -40.45 -3.66 -28.60
N LYS A 597 -40.55 -2.53 -27.89
CA LYS A 597 -41.11 -1.27 -28.39
C LYS A 597 -40.06 -0.22 -28.77
N ALA A 598 -38.78 -0.46 -28.52
CA ALA A 598 -37.67 0.45 -28.83
C ALA A 598 -36.96 0.15 -30.17
N PHE A 599 -37.62 -0.60 -31.05
CA PHE A 599 -37.08 -0.93 -32.37
C PHE A 599 -37.56 0.12 -33.39
N GLU A 600 -36.77 1.17 -33.59
CA GLU A 600 -36.66 1.98 -34.83
C GLU A 600 -35.98 3.32 -34.49
N THR A 601 -34.65 3.33 -34.39
CA THR A 601 -33.71 4.40 -34.83
C THR A 601 -32.34 4.16 -34.18
N ALA A 602 -31.37 3.71 -34.96
CA ALA A 602 -29.99 3.52 -34.52
C ALA A 602 -29.07 4.39 -35.37
N THR A 603 -28.50 5.45 -34.81
CA THR A 603 -27.36 6.17 -35.40
C THR A 603 -26.57 6.90 -34.30
N ALA A 604 -25.58 6.24 -33.70
CA ALA A 604 -24.45 6.92 -33.07
C ALA A 604 -23.25 5.97 -33.00
N GLU A 605 -22.08 6.42 -33.46
CA GLU A 605 -20.83 5.71 -33.21
C GLU A 605 -20.45 5.78 -31.72
N PRO A 606 -19.90 4.71 -31.14
CA PRO A 606 -19.50 4.72 -29.74
C PRO A 606 -18.37 5.72 -29.51
N PRO A 607 -18.36 6.43 -28.36
CA PRO A 607 -17.29 7.38 -28.03
C PRO A 607 -15.93 6.67 -27.93
N THR A 608 -14.85 7.38 -28.29
CA THR A 608 -13.49 6.86 -28.22
C THR A 608 -13.04 6.62 -26.78
N GLY A 609 -12.90 5.35 -26.39
CA GLY A 609 -12.49 4.94 -25.04
C GLY A 609 -13.65 4.78 -24.05
N VAL A 610 -13.51 3.84 -23.12
CA VAL A 610 -14.52 3.59 -22.07
C VAL A 610 -14.32 4.55 -20.89
N ALA A 611 -15.33 5.38 -20.63
CA ALA A 611 -15.41 6.15 -19.40
C ALA A 611 -16.06 5.29 -18.29
N HIS A 612 -15.58 5.42 -17.05
CA HIS A 612 -16.21 4.74 -15.92
C HIS A 612 -17.61 5.30 -15.70
N ASN A 613 -18.64 4.45 -15.71
CA ASN A 613 -20.05 4.86 -15.67
C ASN A 613 -20.81 4.29 -14.47
N LEU A 614 -22.11 4.59 -14.37
CA LEU A 614 -22.94 4.24 -13.22
C LEU A 614 -23.19 2.73 -13.08
N GLN A 615 -23.20 1.98 -14.17
CA GLN A 615 -23.33 0.52 -14.14
C GLN A 615 -22.06 -0.17 -13.64
N HIS A 616 -20.89 0.44 -13.86
CA HIS A 616 -19.59 -0.12 -13.48
C HIS A 616 -19.48 -0.33 -11.96
N ASP A 617 -19.97 0.60 -11.14
CA ASP A 617 -19.97 0.45 -9.68
C ASP A 617 -20.88 -0.71 -9.22
N LEU A 618 -21.99 -0.98 -9.93
CA LEU A 618 -22.87 -2.11 -9.67
C LEU A 618 -22.25 -3.45 -10.12
N GLU A 619 -21.52 -3.46 -11.25
CA GLU A 619 -20.76 -4.65 -11.66
C GLU A 619 -19.72 -5.02 -10.60
N SER A 620 -19.03 -4.04 -10.02
CA SER A 620 -18.12 -4.26 -8.89
C SER A 620 -18.82 -4.88 -7.68
N LEU A 621 -20.04 -4.47 -7.32
CA LEU A 621 -20.83 -5.14 -6.28
C LEU A 621 -21.12 -6.60 -6.61
N TRP A 622 -21.47 -6.89 -7.87
CA TRP A 622 -21.71 -8.26 -8.32
C TRP A 622 -20.45 -9.13 -8.22
N TRP A 623 -19.29 -8.60 -8.61
CA TRP A 623 -18.01 -9.28 -8.43
C TRP A 623 -17.67 -9.57 -6.97
N ILE A 624 -18.01 -8.66 -6.05
CA ILE A 624 -17.83 -8.89 -4.61
C ILE A 624 -18.73 -10.04 -4.14
N LEU A 625 -20.01 -10.09 -4.54
CA LEU A 625 -20.90 -11.21 -4.20
C LEU A 625 -20.32 -12.54 -4.71
N LEU A 626 -19.88 -12.59 -5.97
CA LEU A 626 -19.29 -13.78 -6.56
C LEU A 626 -17.99 -14.22 -5.88
N TRP A 627 -17.12 -13.26 -5.53
CA TRP A 627 -15.86 -13.53 -4.82
C TRP A 627 -16.10 -14.18 -3.45
N ASN A 628 -17.10 -13.70 -2.70
CA ASN A 628 -17.40 -14.26 -1.39
C ASN A 628 -17.82 -15.73 -1.48
N VAL A 629 -18.65 -16.07 -2.48
CA VAL A 629 -19.10 -17.44 -2.69
C VAL A 629 -17.98 -18.34 -3.22
N CYS A 630 -17.25 -17.90 -4.24
CA CYS A 630 -16.27 -18.77 -4.90
C CYS A 630 -14.94 -18.88 -4.17
N CYS A 631 -14.54 -17.86 -3.41
CA CYS A 631 -13.19 -17.76 -2.88
C CYS A 631 -13.10 -17.59 -1.37
N ARG A 632 -14.22 -17.28 -0.69
CA ARG A 632 -14.24 -17.12 0.77
C ARG A 632 -15.08 -18.15 1.50
N LEU A 633 -15.97 -18.92 0.87
CA LEU A 633 -16.68 -19.98 1.60
C LEU A 633 -15.71 -20.93 2.30
N ASP A 634 -16.06 -21.30 3.54
CA ASP A 634 -15.34 -22.31 4.30
C ASP A 634 -15.14 -23.58 3.44
N PRO A 635 -13.92 -24.13 3.31
CA PRO A 635 -13.67 -25.35 2.55
C PRO A 635 -14.56 -26.53 2.94
N GLU A 636 -15.02 -26.61 4.19
CA GLU A 636 -15.95 -27.64 4.65
C GLU A 636 -17.39 -27.42 4.15
N GLN A 637 -17.74 -26.18 3.78
CA GLN A 637 -19.06 -25.76 3.32
C GLN A 637 -19.08 -25.45 1.81
N SER A 638 -17.96 -25.64 1.12
CA SER A 638 -17.74 -25.37 -0.30
C SER A 638 -17.42 -26.66 -1.06
N THR A 639 -17.42 -26.60 -2.38
CA THR A 639 -16.87 -27.67 -3.23
C THR A 639 -15.50 -27.26 -3.82
N PRO A 640 -14.61 -28.22 -4.13
CA PRO A 640 -13.38 -27.93 -4.86
C PRO A 640 -13.61 -27.31 -6.25
N SER A 641 -14.68 -27.73 -6.93
CA SER A 641 -15.06 -27.21 -8.25
C SER A 641 -15.40 -25.73 -8.20
N LEU A 642 -16.16 -25.29 -7.19
CA LEU A 642 -16.52 -23.89 -6.98
C LEU A 642 -15.28 -23.02 -6.68
N GLN A 643 -14.35 -23.53 -5.89
CA GLN A 643 -13.10 -22.84 -5.60
C GLN A 643 -12.20 -22.72 -6.83
N ASN A 644 -12.11 -23.77 -7.65
CA ASN A 644 -11.36 -23.74 -8.90
C ASN A 644 -11.99 -22.79 -9.93
N PHE A 645 -13.32 -22.74 -9.98
CA PHE A 645 -14.06 -21.75 -10.75
C PHE A 645 -13.66 -20.32 -10.35
N GLY A 646 -13.65 -20.00 -9.05
CA GLY A 646 -13.20 -18.71 -8.55
C GLY A 646 -11.75 -18.36 -8.92
N LYS A 647 -10.82 -19.31 -8.76
CA LYS A 647 -9.38 -19.11 -9.07
C LYS A 647 -9.13 -18.74 -10.54
N ALA A 648 -9.94 -19.24 -11.47
CA ALA A 648 -9.82 -18.90 -12.89
C ALA A 648 -10.25 -17.47 -13.23
N ILE A 649 -11.09 -16.86 -12.39
CA ILE A 649 -11.73 -15.56 -12.60
C ILE A 649 -10.94 -14.46 -11.89
N PHE A 650 -10.58 -14.68 -10.63
CA PHE A 650 -10.04 -13.64 -9.75
C PHE A 650 -8.51 -13.68 -9.71
N LEU A 651 -7.89 -13.19 -10.79
CA LEU A 651 -6.46 -12.96 -10.88
C LEU A 651 -6.12 -11.50 -10.60
N ASN A 652 -4.96 -11.25 -10.00
CA ASN A 652 -4.53 -9.90 -9.63
C ASN A 652 -3.90 -9.20 -10.84
N GLU A 653 -4.63 -9.21 -11.96
CA GLU A 653 -4.18 -8.75 -13.26
C GLU A 653 -5.22 -7.80 -13.87
N ILE A 654 -4.74 -6.75 -14.53
CA ILE A 654 -5.60 -5.74 -15.18
C ILE A 654 -6.24 -6.29 -16.47
N ARG A 655 -5.59 -7.28 -17.09
CA ARG A 655 -6.14 -7.96 -18.27
C ARG A 655 -7.09 -9.07 -17.80
N PRO A 656 -8.33 -9.12 -18.30
CA PRO A 656 -9.26 -10.15 -17.88
C PRO A 656 -8.89 -11.49 -18.54
N THR A 657 -9.12 -12.59 -17.82
CA THR A 657 -9.04 -13.94 -18.38
C THR A 657 -10.26 -14.26 -19.23
N ASP A 658 -10.16 -15.28 -20.09
CA ASP A 658 -11.33 -15.79 -20.83
C ASP A 658 -12.45 -16.22 -19.88
N ALA A 659 -12.11 -16.82 -18.74
CA ALA A 659 -13.08 -17.17 -17.70
C ALA A 659 -13.80 -15.94 -17.14
N ARG A 660 -13.08 -14.83 -16.90
CA ARG A 660 -13.64 -13.55 -16.46
C ARG A 660 -14.60 -12.97 -17.51
N ILE A 661 -14.18 -12.97 -18.78
CA ILE A 661 -15.01 -12.50 -19.91
C ILE A 661 -16.28 -13.35 -20.02
N HIS A 662 -16.15 -14.67 -19.95
CA HIS A 662 -17.28 -15.60 -20.06
C HIS A 662 -18.30 -15.46 -18.94
N CYS A 663 -17.87 -15.10 -17.72
CA CYS A 663 -18.79 -14.89 -16.60
C CYS A 663 -19.84 -13.82 -16.89
N ILE A 664 -19.45 -12.72 -17.56
CA ILE A 664 -20.38 -11.66 -17.93
C ILE A 664 -21.06 -11.99 -19.26
N THR A 665 -20.33 -12.46 -20.27
CA THR A 665 -20.82 -12.50 -21.66
C THR A 665 -21.56 -13.78 -22.04
N LYS A 666 -21.37 -14.91 -21.34
CA LYS A 666 -21.96 -16.21 -21.72
C LYS A 666 -23.13 -16.58 -20.83
N ALA A 667 -24.21 -17.07 -21.45
CA ALA A 667 -25.39 -17.59 -20.73
C ALA A 667 -25.10 -18.86 -19.92
N THR A 668 -24.03 -19.60 -20.26
CA THR A 668 -23.60 -20.83 -19.59
C THR A 668 -23.06 -20.61 -18.17
N PHE A 669 -22.89 -19.36 -17.73
CA PHE A 669 -22.44 -19.03 -16.37
C PHE A 669 -23.31 -19.68 -15.29
N GLY A 670 -24.64 -19.58 -15.40
CA GLY A 670 -25.58 -20.10 -14.40
C GLY A 670 -25.48 -21.61 -14.23
N GLU A 671 -25.46 -22.34 -15.34
CA GLU A 671 -25.30 -23.80 -15.36
C GLU A 671 -23.94 -24.22 -14.78
N SER A 672 -22.86 -23.58 -15.24
CA SER A 672 -21.49 -23.88 -14.80
C SER A 672 -21.30 -23.67 -13.29
N MET A 673 -21.90 -22.60 -12.76
CA MET A 673 -21.85 -22.29 -11.33
C MET A 673 -22.73 -23.25 -10.52
N THR A 674 -23.94 -23.57 -11.00
CA THR A 674 -24.86 -24.50 -10.31
C THR A 674 -24.27 -25.90 -10.21
N VAL A 675 -23.65 -26.41 -11.29
CA VAL A 675 -22.95 -27.72 -11.29
C VAL A 675 -21.80 -27.75 -10.29
N SER A 676 -21.14 -26.61 -10.09
CA SER A 676 -20.02 -26.49 -9.17
C SER A 676 -20.46 -26.21 -7.73
N ALA A 677 -21.65 -25.65 -7.51
CA ALA A 677 -22.08 -25.13 -6.22
C ALA A 677 -22.61 -26.23 -5.26
N PRO A 678 -22.45 -26.07 -3.93
CA PRO A 678 -23.24 -26.85 -2.97
C PRO A 678 -24.72 -26.43 -3.01
N LYS A 679 -25.62 -27.35 -2.66
CA LYS A 679 -27.08 -27.11 -2.66
C LYS A 679 -27.50 -25.91 -1.81
N SER A 680 -26.79 -25.69 -0.70
CA SER A 680 -27.02 -24.60 0.25
C SER A 680 -27.03 -23.21 -0.40
N ILE A 681 -26.41 -23.02 -1.57
CA ILE A 681 -26.33 -21.73 -2.25
C ILE A 681 -27.14 -21.64 -3.55
N TYR A 682 -27.95 -22.64 -3.91
CA TYR A 682 -28.64 -22.64 -5.21
C TYR A 682 -29.57 -21.42 -5.40
N SER A 683 -30.33 -21.04 -4.38
CA SER A 683 -31.18 -19.84 -4.41
C SER A 683 -30.36 -18.55 -4.57
N PHE A 684 -29.18 -18.50 -3.95
CA PHE A 684 -28.23 -17.40 -4.11
C PHE A 684 -27.61 -17.34 -5.52
N VAL A 685 -27.24 -18.49 -6.09
CA VAL A 685 -26.71 -18.60 -7.46
C VAL A 685 -27.74 -18.13 -8.50
N ALA A 686 -29.02 -18.45 -8.30
CA ALA A 686 -30.09 -17.95 -9.15
C ALA A 686 -30.15 -16.41 -9.17
N SER A 687 -30.00 -15.78 -8.00
CA SER A 687 -29.93 -14.32 -7.86
C SER A 687 -28.71 -13.73 -8.56
N LEU A 688 -27.53 -14.34 -8.42
CA LEU A 688 -26.31 -13.94 -9.14
C LEU A 688 -26.46 -14.05 -10.66
N PHE A 689 -27.06 -15.13 -11.15
CA PHE A 689 -27.33 -15.34 -12.56
C PHE A 689 -28.28 -14.28 -13.10
N PHE A 690 -29.34 -13.94 -12.36
CA PHE A 690 -30.29 -12.90 -12.75
C PHE A 690 -29.66 -11.49 -12.79
N LEU A 691 -28.78 -11.17 -11.84
CA LEU A 691 -28.02 -9.91 -11.87
C LEU A 691 -27.08 -9.86 -13.08
N ARG A 692 -26.29 -10.92 -13.33
CA ARG A 692 -25.44 -11.03 -14.53
C ARG A 692 -26.28 -10.88 -15.79
N LYS A 693 -27.40 -11.62 -15.82
CA LYS A 693 -28.62 -11.40 -16.63
C LYS A 693 -28.68 -10.02 -17.28
N ASN A 694 -29.06 -9.12 -16.41
CA ASN A 694 -29.40 -7.75 -16.68
C ASN A 694 -28.16 -6.89 -16.87
N LEU A 695 -27.07 -7.11 -16.12
CA LEU A 695 -25.80 -6.38 -16.35
C LEU A 695 -25.38 -6.46 -17.83
N TYR A 696 -25.33 -7.67 -18.39
CA TYR A 696 -24.94 -7.83 -19.80
C TYR A 696 -25.96 -7.22 -20.78
N SER A 697 -27.27 -7.45 -20.57
CA SER A 697 -28.31 -6.88 -21.44
C SER A 697 -28.21 -5.36 -21.48
N GLU A 698 -28.09 -4.74 -20.31
CA GLU A 698 -28.06 -3.29 -20.16
C GLU A 698 -26.78 -2.66 -20.74
N TYR A 699 -25.66 -3.39 -20.79
CA TYR A 699 -24.48 -2.96 -21.56
C TYR A 699 -24.78 -2.93 -23.06
N VAL A 700 -25.38 -4.01 -23.57
CA VAL A 700 -25.69 -4.17 -25.00
C VAL A 700 -26.75 -3.17 -25.45
N ASP A 701 -27.83 -3.03 -24.68
CA ASP A 701 -28.97 -2.17 -25.02
C ASP A 701 -28.55 -0.69 -25.01
N ARG A 702 -27.82 -0.21 -23.99
CA ARG A 702 -27.26 1.15 -24.00
C ARG A 702 -26.31 1.38 -25.15
N GLY A 703 -25.50 0.37 -25.48
CA GLY A 703 -24.58 0.48 -26.59
C GLY A 703 -25.28 0.59 -27.93
N ARG A 704 -26.35 -0.18 -28.13
CA ARG A 704 -27.23 -0.13 -29.31
C ARG A 704 -27.93 1.23 -29.43
N GLU A 705 -28.36 1.80 -28.32
CA GLU A 705 -29.06 3.09 -28.27
C GLU A 705 -28.12 4.31 -28.28
N GLY A 706 -26.81 4.11 -28.14
CA GLY A 706 -25.84 5.21 -27.98
C GLY A 706 -26.01 5.99 -26.67
N ALA A 707 -26.71 5.42 -25.68
CA ALA A 707 -27.17 6.09 -24.46
C ALA A 707 -26.11 6.19 -23.35
N TYR A 708 -24.81 6.07 -23.68
CA TYR A 708 -23.71 6.01 -22.71
C TYR A 708 -23.58 7.23 -21.79
N ASN A 709 -24.10 8.40 -22.21
CA ASN A 709 -24.08 9.63 -21.40
C ASN A 709 -25.47 10.00 -20.86
N ASP A 710 -26.49 9.20 -21.15
CA ASP A 710 -27.82 9.40 -20.61
C ASP A 710 -27.91 8.77 -19.21
N VAL A 711 -28.07 9.61 -18.20
CA VAL A 711 -28.22 9.19 -16.81
C VAL A 711 -29.49 8.35 -16.62
N GLY A 712 -30.59 8.68 -17.31
CA GLY A 712 -31.88 7.99 -17.19
C GLY A 712 -31.78 6.51 -17.57
N SER A 713 -31.00 6.18 -18.60
CA SER A 713 -30.75 4.81 -19.06
C SER A 713 -30.21 3.87 -17.97
N TYR A 714 -29.59 4.36 -16.88
CA TYR A 714 -29.05 3.54 -15.79
C TYR A 714 -30.09 3.16 -14.72
N ALA A 715 -31.28 3.75 -14.74
CA ALA A 715 -32.32 3.50 -13.74
C ALA A 715 -32.74 2.02 -13.65
N LYS A 716 -32.86 1.33 -14.80
CA LYS A 716 -33.30 -0.07 -14.86
C LYS A 716 -32.35 -1.00 -14.11
N ILE A 717 -31.04 -0.91 -14.34
CA ILE A 717 -30.06 -1.76 -13.65
C ILE A 717 -30.01 -1.49 -12.14
N HIS A 718 -30.13 -0.22 -11.71
CA HIS A 718 -30.21 0.12 -10.28
C HIS A 718 -31.44 -0.48 -9.59
N ASN A 719 -32.61 -0.46 -10.26
CA ASN A 719 -33.83 -1.10 -9.76
C ASN A 719 -33.69 -2.62 -9.70
N THR A 720 -33.07 -3.25 -10.70
CA THR A 720 -32.80 -4.70 -10.69
C THR A 720 -31.98 -5.10 -9.47
N PHE A 721 -30.91 -4.37 -9.15
CA PHE A 721 -30.12 -4.62 -7.93
C PHE A 721 -30.95 -4.43 -6.66
N PHE A 722 -31.80 -3.40 -6.60
CA PHE A 722 -32.69 -3.19 -5.46
C PHE A 722 -33.63 -4.38 -5.22
N TYR A 723 -34.29 -4.87 -6.26
CA TYR A 723 -35.21 -6.00 -6.14
C TYR A 723 -34.50 -7.30 -5.74
N VAL A 724 -33.33 -7.58 -6.33
CA VAL A 724 -32.57 -8.78 -5.98
C VAL A 724 -32.08 -8.72 -4.53
N PHE A 725 -31.55 -7.58 -4.08
CA PHE A 725 -31.15 -7.45 -2.69
C PHE A 725 -32.32 -7.55 -1.72
N LYS A 726 -33.49 -7.01 -2.09
CA LYS A 726 -34.72 -7.18 -1.31
C LYS A 726 -35.09 -8.65 -1.17
N LEU A 727 -35.06 -9.41 -2.28
CA LEU A 727 -35.32 -10.86 -2.28
C LEU A 727 -34.32 -11.62 -1.41
N LEU A 728 -33.02 -11.35 -1.55
CA LEU A 728 -31.98 -11.99 -0.74
C LEU A 728 -32.16 -11.72 0.76
N ASN A 729 -32.55 -10.50 1.13
CA ASN A 729 -32.81 -10.17 2.54
C ASN A 729 -34.06 -10.89 3.09
N ILE A 730 -35.11 -11.05 2.28
CA ILE A 730 -36.31 -11.82 2.65
C ILE A 730 -35.92 -13.29 2.89
N GLN A 731 -35.24 -13.92 1.93
CA GLN A 731 -34.76 -15.31 2.05
C GLN A 731 -33.90 -15.52 3.31
N ALA A 732 -33.01 -14.57 3.62
CA ALA A 732 -32.17 -14.65 4.82
C ALA A 732 -32.97 -14.51 6.12
N THR A 733 -34.05 -13.71 6.13
CA THR A 733 -34.89 -13.50 7.32
C THR A 733 -35.80 -14.69 7.58
N GLU A 734 -36.44 -15.23 6.54
CA GLU A 734 -37.30 -16.42 6.64
C GLU A 734 -36.53 -17.65 7.12
N ALA A 735 -35.27 -17.79 6.70
CA ALA A 735 -34.40 -18.85 7.20
C ALA A 735 -34.20 -18.76 8.73
N LEU A 736 -34.01 -17.56 9.27
CA LEU A 736 -33.83 -17.33 10.71
C LEU A 736 -35.11 -17.64 11.51
N ASP A 737 -36.28 -17.24 10.98
CA ASP A 737 -37.58 -17.45 11.64
C ASP A 737 -38.03 -18.92 11.63
N SER A 738 -37.58 -19.70 10.65
CA SER A 738 -37.97 -21.10 10.48
C SER A 738 -37.35 -22.08 11.50
N GLY A 739 -36.47 -21.61 12.39
CA GLY A 739 -35.89 -22.40 13.48
C GLY A 739 -35.17 -23.66 12.98
N ALA A 740 -34.07 -23.49 12.25
CA ALA A 740 -33.26 -24.58 11.71
C ALA A 740 -32.53 -25.37 12.81
N GLY A 741 -33.29 -26.16 13.57
CA GLY A 741 -32.83 -26.95 14.72
C GLY A 741 -32.79 -28.47 14.48
N ASP A 742 -33.10 -28.99 13.30
CA ASP A 742 -33.08 -30.44 13.09
C ASP A 742 -32.75 -30.83 11.63
N GLY A 743 -31.49 -31.23 11.39
CA GLY A 743 -31.08 -32.07 10.27
C GLY A 743 -31.15 -31.53 8.82
N ARG A 744 -31.41 -30.24 8.56
CA ARG A 744 -31.42 -29.67 7.19
C ARG A 744 -30.09 -29.02 6.81
N ASP A 745 -29.77 -29.03 5.50
CA ASP A 745 -28.66 -28.30 4.90
C ASP A 745 -28.67 -26.82 5.34
N LEU A 746 -27.51 -26.28 5.73
CA LEU A 746 -27.36 -24.87 6.13
C LEU A 746 -27.86 -23.92 5.01
N HIS A 747 -28.64 -22.90 5.36
CA HIS A 747 -29.04 -21.85 4.43
C HIS A 747 -27.84 -20.95 4.07
N TRP A 748 -27.81 -20.40 2.85
CA TRP A 748 -26.67 -19.61 2.37
C TRP A 748 -26.29 -18.44 3.30
N SER A 749 -27.26 -17.85 4.01
CA SER A 749 -27.03 -16.70 4.90
C SER A 749 -26.18 -17.05 6.13
N GLU A 750 -26.17 -18.31 6.55
CA GLU A 750 -25.43 -18.79 7.72
C GLU A 750 -24.05 -19.35 7.37
N LEU A 751 -23.74 -19.46 6.07
CA LEU A 751 -22.48 -20.01 5.62
C LEU A 751 -21.30 -19.15 6.08
N ARG A 752 -20.29 -19.82 6.62
CA ARG A 752 -19.09 -19.19 7.16
C ARG A 752 -18.14 -18.84 6.04
N LEU A 753 -17.50 -17.69 6.21
CA LEU A 753 -16.48 -17.17 5.33
C LEU A 753 -15.12 -17.26 6.00
N LEU A 754 -14.13 -17.67 5.23
CA LEU A 754 -12.73 -17.51 5.55
C LEU A 754 -12.43 -16.02 5.76
N VAL A 755 -12.06 -15.70 7.01
CA VAL A 755 -11.53 -14.41 7.41
C VAL A 755 -10.04 -14.60 7.69
N LYS A 756 -9.18 -13.83 7.02
CA LYS A 756 -7.76 -13.82 7.34
C LYS A 756 -7.57 -13.06 8.64
N ASN A 757 -7.44 -13.80 9.75
CA ASN A 757 -7.07 -13.22 11.04
C ASN A 757 -5.65 -12.68 10.98
N HIS A 758 -5.50 -11.35 11.02
CA HIS A 758 -4.26 -10.76 11.54
C HIS A 758 -4.29 -10.95 13.05
N SER A 759 -3.72 -12.05 13.53
CA SER A 759 -3.54 -12.24 14.97
C SER A 759 -2.55 -11.20 15.49
N ASN A 760 -3.09 -10.18 16.17
CA ASN A 760 -2.38 -9.43 17.19
C ASN A 760 -1.95 -10.42 18.28
N LYS A 761 -0.71 -10.92 18.22
CA LYS A 761 0.01 -11.37 19.42
C LYS A 761 1.14 -10.37 19.69
N ALA A 762 0.77 -9.29 20.36
CA ALA A 762 1.69 -8.50 21.15
C ALA A 762 1.17 -8.47 22.59
N THR A 763 2.01 -9.01 23.48
CA THR A 763 2.10 -8.74 24.93
C THR A 763 0.92 -9.14 25.83
N ASP A 764 0.98 -10.36 26.37
CA ASP A 764 0.81 -10.51 27.82
C ASP A 764 2.22 -10.75 28.40
N GLY A 765 2.70 -9.73 29.10
CA GLY A 765 4.02 -9.67 29.70
C GLY A 765 3.85 -9.29 31.16
N SER A 766 3.24 -10.18 31.94
CA SER A 766 3.28 -10.12 33.39
C SER A 766 3.79 -11.47 33.91
N ILE A 767 4.95 -11.43 34.57
CA ILE A 767 5.25 -12.08 35.86
C ILE A 767 6.73 -11.83 36.15
N VAL A 768 6.95 -11.02 37.16
CA VAL A 768 8.20 -10.87 37.90
C VAL A 768 8.33 -12.08 38.83
N GLY A 769 9.49 -12.74 38.85
CA GLY A 769 9.79 -13.81 39.80
C GLY A 769 11.22 -14.33 39.61
N GLU A 770 12.07 -14.03 40.58
CA GLU A 770 13.52 -14.17 40.66
C GLU A 770 14.12 -15.60 40.55
N PRO A 771 15.46 -15.72 40.41
CA PRO A 771 16.17 -16.92 39.96
C PRO A 771 16.65 -17.79 41.13
N GLU A 772 16.74 -19.12 40.96
CA GLU A 772 17.91 -19.90 41.39
C GLU A 772 17.83 -21.42 41.10
N ARG A 773 19.03 -21.97 40.85
CA ARG A 773 19.56 -23.31 41.19
C ARG A 773 19.54 -24.50 40.22
N LYS A 774 20.69 -25.18 40.30
CA LYS A 774 21.27 -26.24 39.47
C LYS A 774 20.78 -27.64 39.87
N ARG A 775 20.59 -28.51 38.85
CA ARG A 775 20.83 -29.99 38.79
C ARG A 775 20.07 -30.87 39.83
N PRO A 776 19.96 -32.23 39.69
CA PRO A 776 20.71 -33.18 38.83
C PRO A 776 19.87 -34.29 38.13
N ARG A 777 20.60 -35.20 37.47
CA ARG A 777 20.17 -36.49 36.87
C ARG A 777 19.99 -37.59 37.94
N SER A 778 19.09 -38.55 37.66
CA SER A 778 19.12 -39.98 38.04
C SER A 778 18.11 -40.72 37.11
N ASN A 779 18.48 -41.77 36.36
CA ASN A 779 18.48 -43.21 36.72
C ASN A 779 17.22 -43.62 37.50
N GLU A 780 16.53 -44.74 37.28
CA GLU A 780 16.59 -45.90 36.38
C GLU A 780 15.27 -46.69 36.65
N ASP A 781 14.99 -47.70 35.84
CA ASP A 781 14.15 -48.90 36.06
C ASP A 781 13.03 -49.09 35.02
N TYR A 782 12.65 -50.29 34.58
CA TYR A 782 13.28 -51.53 34.06
C TYR A 782 12.09 -52.42 33.61
N VAL A 783 12.38 -53.52 32.90
CA VAL A 783 11.54 -54.72 32.59
C VAL A 783 10.73 -54.63 31.27
N ASP A 784 10.66 -55.63 30.39
CA ASP A 784 11.47 -56.78 29.92
C ASP A 784 10.66 -57.35 28.72
N GLY A 785 11.32 -57.95 27.73
CA GLY A 785 10.64 -58.59 26.60
C GLY A 785 11.56 -59.03 25.45
N ARG A 786 12.26 -60.15 25.66
CA ARG A 786 12.72 -61.22 24.71
C ARG A 786 12.20 -61.11 23.24
N ALA A 787 12.86 -61.54 22.17
CA ALA A 787 14.09 -62.31 21.92
C ALA A 787 14.42 -62.32 20.39
N VAL A 788 15.55 -62.97 20.05
CA VAL A 788 15.93 -63.68 18.80
C VAL A 788 17.08 -63.05 17.96
N GLU A 789 18.29 -63.59 18.20
CA GLU A 789 19.30 -64.17 17.26
C GLU A 789 19.61 -63.46 15.91
N SER A 790 20.83 -63.34 15.39
CA SER A 790 22.07 -64.13 15.48
C SER A 790 23.24 -63.43 14.74
N ALA A 791 24.47 -63.93 14.97
CA ALA A 791 25.75 -63.76 14.24
C ALA A 791 26.45 -62.38 14.36
N GLY A 792 27.61 -62.19 15.02
CA GLY A 792 28.85 -62.99 15.04
C GLY A 792 29.64 -62.74 13.75
N ARG A 793 30.82 -62.09 13.68
CA ARG A 793 32.03 -62.12 14.51
C ARG A 793 33.01 -60.98 14.09
N PRO A 794 34.17 -60.81 14.77
CA PRO A 794 34.79 -59.50 15.04
C PRO A 794 36.19 -59.26 14.40
N LYS A 795 36.65 -57.99 14.46
CA LYS A 795 37.99 -57.43 14.85
C LYS A 795 39.31 -58.15 14.42
N PRO A 796 40.52 -57.54 14.60
CA PRO A 796 41.00 -56.21 14.22
C PRO A 796 42.50 -56.23 13.76
N LYS A 797 43.04 -55.03 13.43
CA LYS A 797 44.43 -54.56 13.59
C LYS A 797 45.59 -55.51 13.21
N GLN A 798 46.50 -55.02 12.34
CA GLN A 798 47.91 -54.98 12.72
C GLN A 798 48.67 -53.74 12.18
N PRO A 799 49.67 -53.24 12.94
CA PRO A 799 50.54 -52.13 12.61
C PRO A 799 51.93 -52.60 12.14
N ARG A 800 52.73 -51.70 11.56
CA ARG A 800 54.10 -51.36 12.00
C ARG A 800 54.85 -50.50 10.98
N LYS A 801 55.34 -49.36 11.50
CA LYS A 801 56.64 -48.69 11.24
C LYS A 801 57.11 -48.59 9.78
N LYS A 802 57.22 -47.37 9.27
CA LYS A 802 58.28 -46.42 9.60
C LYS A 802 57.78 -45.00 9.42
#